data_AF-A0A970TNJ7-F1
#
_entry.id   AF-A0A970TNJ7-F1
#
_cell.length_a   1.000
_cell.length_b   1.000
_cell.length_c   1.000
_cell.angle_alpha   90.00
_cell.angle_beta   90.00
_cell.angle_gamma   90.00
#
_symmetry.space_group_name_H-M   'P 1'
#
loop_
_entity.id
_entity.type
_entity.pdbx_description
1 polymer ?
#
loop_
_entity_poly.entity_id
_entity_poly.type
_entity_poly.pdbx_seq_one_letter_code
_entity_poly.pdbx_strand_id
1 'polypeptide(L)'
;MRGKYAVAKKRITAFFVCVMLFLVAVPALSLQIMSAPLSVAAASQNGMVRVKLSSLGQPARLNVTIKGNYSVSGAQSFSVSQGALVSVAFSAANGQLSITVAGQTYPMGGGFRLRRHTAEGTNGVTIAEANVSSNTYPGDLSFSVSGLPGAYALNVIAYVFIEEYLYGVLPYEMGDGSPREALKAQAVAARTYTLRAMSSSAGRSYDVVDTTSDQVYNGTPSGFSNCKDAVNATRGIVMKNGAQFSATFYTASNGGQTESPLNAWGSSSYSYLTVRDDPYDFASTAASKKTCDVPSDAAKLPQALKTLLINKAKTLFPTTAVVVLNRITSVVPHTPLHQLPSRLYTRMDFYVELTVNGAKNSSILSFSIFGELEDALEMSINKLDNELWSVSKTPTGFLMASRRYGHGIGMSQRGAMRMAQLGHTYDQIIAFYFPGCRRIQYILTKSVLSAYVFGSDSAVIVDQVDPAQMEGGGGVGIVSLRDTRGSLPVHKSADTGSDVVWALPHGATVTLLSVQEEWCSVGFGGISGYVQGAFLTKQGEPSGAVPVSGILGYGTVKGTDFLNLRAAASDTAQILAQIDAGEVVPIFESLGSWVRTQAGLQSGYVVASFLSVSEKYPMEVADPSLLQAVVDAPLGFAWLRESPGLTARALLSLQNGAFVTIVYGDSIWSRVGYGDEIGYVLTSEIKLTGSEGEEPIYTPEPTLPSAQVRTVSGSLNLRVSPWLGAQVLTTIPNHTTISVLVRGDEWTQTQYAGKVGYVMSSFLQFSSSASPAPSASPCVLPTAPPTPAPTSGTGEQDPNAMRDPTLTQLDEPIKLTLAAGYDSLNLRMGCSTKSTLLAEISRHNILMMTMYGKEWCAVIYEGQAGYCKTEYLDIDVYR
;
A
#
# COMPACT_ATOMS: atom_id res chain seq x y z
N MET A 1 21.59 2.96 -54.25
CA MET A 1 21.82 2.52 -52.84
C MET A 1 22.08 3.66 -51.85
N ARG A 2 21.58 4.89 -52.07
CA ARG A 2 21.69 6.01 -51.09
C ARG A 2 20.36 6.39 -50.39
N GLY A 3 19.20 5.91 -50.87
CA GLY A 3 17.89 6.21 -50.28
C GLY A 3 17.49 5.34 -49.07
N LYS A 4 17.96 4.09 -48.98
CA LYS A 4 17.56 3.16 -47.91
C LYS A 4 18.22 3.45 -46.54
N TYR A 5 19.39 4.12 -46.53
CA TYR A 5 20.10 4.49 -45.30
C TYR A 5 19.54 5.76 -44.61
N ALA A 6 18.87 6.65 -45.35
CA ALA A 6 18.28 7.87 -44.79
C ALA A 6 16.96 7.59 -44.04
N VAL A 7 16.19 6.59 -44.46
CA VAL A 7 14.91 6.21 -43.84
C VAL A 7 15.12 5.43 -42.54
N ALA A 8 16.19 4.62 -42.44
CA ALA A 8 16.55 3.92 -41.21
C ALA A 8 17.06 4.88 -40.11
N LYS A 9 17.84 5.91 -40.46
CA LYS A 9 18.26 6.95 -39.51
C LYS A 9 17.09 7.79 -39.00
N LYS A 10 16.13 8.18 -39.86
CA LYS A 10 14.92 8.92 -39.41
C LYS A 10 14.02 8.10 -38.49
N ARG A 11 13.90 6.77 -38.69
CA ARG A 11 13.10 5.88 -37.84
C ARG A 11 13.73 5.61 -36.47
N ILE A 12 15.06 5.54 -36.38
CA ILE A 12 15.78 5.36 -35.10
C ILE A 12 15.81 6.67 -34.30
N THR A 13 15.96 7.82 -34.96
CA THR A 13 15.88 9.13 -34.28
C THR A 13 14.46 9.46 -33.80
N ALA A 14 13.41 9.06 -34.52
CA ALA A 14 12.01 9.22 -34.07
C ALA A 14 11.66 8.29 -32.88
N PHE A 15 12.21 7.07 -32.85
CA PHE A 15 12.03 6.15 -31.71
C PHE A 15 12.75 6.67 -30.45
N PHE A 16 13.93 7.28 -30.59
CA PHE A 16 14.64 7.92 -29.46
C PHE A 16 14.00 9.23 -28.98
N VAL A 17 13.29 9.97 -29.85
CA VAL A 17 12.56 11.19 -29.45
C VAL A 17 11.25 10.85 -28.72
N CYS A 18 10.56 9.76 -29.10
CA CYS A 18 9.38 9.29 -28.35
C CYS A 18 9.71 8.68 -26.99
N VAL A 19 10.91 8.09 -26.80
CA VAL A 19 11.36 7.58 -25.50
C VAL A 19 11.94 8.69 -24.60
N MET A 20 12.46 9.79 -25.18
CA MET A 20 12.98 10.95 -24.43
C MET A 20 11.91 11.95 -23.95
N LEU A 21 10.71 11.94 -24.54
CA LEU A 21 9.60 12.81 -24.10
C LEU A 21 8.80 12.25 -22.90
N PHE A 22 9.14 11.06 -22.40
CA PHE A 22 8.50 10.43 -21.23
C PHE A 22 9.23 10.69 -19.89
N LEU A 23 10.25 11.56 -19.87
CA LEU A 23 11.12 11.78 -18.70
C LEU A 23 11.10 13.22 -18.15
N VAL A 24 10.06 13.98 -18.47
CA VAL A 24 9.82 15.30 -17.87
C VAL A 24 8.47 15.27 -17.15
N ALA A 25 8.54 15.37 -15.83
CA ALA A 25 7.43 15.57 -14.89
C ALA A 25 6.23 14.61 -15.08
N VAL A 26 6.35 13.38 -14.56
CA VAL A 26 5.16 12.65 -14.11
C VAL A 26 4.73 13.30 -12.80
N PRO A 27 3.61 14.06 -12.74
CA PRO A 27 3.05 14.42 -11.45
C PRO A 27 2.75 13.11 -10.73
N ALA A 28 3.13 13.01 -9.45
CA ALA A 28 2.88 11.84 -8.64
C ALA A 28 1.38 11.50 -8.69
N LEU A 29 1.00 10.55 -9.56
CA LEU A 29 -0.33 9.96 -9.53
C LEU A 29 -0.42 9.28 -8.16
N SER A 30 -1.22 9.87 -7.27
CA SER A 30 -1.54 9.30 -5.97
C SER A 30 -2.27 7.96 -6.22
N LEU A 31 -1.51 6.87 -6.25
CA LEU A 31 -2.06 5.53 -6.23
C LEU A 31 -2.88 5.44 -4.92
N GLN A 32 -4.20 5.38 -5.02
CA GLN A 32 -5.06 5.26 -3.84
C GLN A 32 -4.80 3.92 -3.18
N ILE A 33 -4.09 3.96 -2.05
CA ILE A 33 -3.79 2.76 -1.28
C ILE A 33 -4.99 2.50 -0.37
N MET A 34 -5.77 1.48 -0.70
CA MET A 34 -6.90 1.04 0.12
C MET A 34 -6.41 0.10 1.21
N SER A 35 -6.81 0.35 2.46
CA SER A 35 -6.54 -0.56 3.58
C SER A 35 -7.79 -1.38 3.91
N ALA A 36 -7.60 -2.65 4.29
CA ALA A 36 -8.69 -3.46 4.81
C ALA A 36 -9.18 -2.91 6.17
N PRO A 37 -10.48 -3.04 6.50
CA PRO A 37 -11.01 -2.60 7.78
C PRO A 37 -10.31 -3.33 8.94
N LEU A 38 -10.16 -2.63 10.07
CA LEU A 38 -9.66 -3.22 11.30
C LEU A 38 -10.74 -4.13 11.90
N SER A 39 -10.35 -5.36 12.23
CA SER A 39 -11.21 -6.30 12.96
C SER A 39 -10.70 -6.51 14.38
N VAL A 40 -11.58 -6.85 15.32
CA VAL A 40 -11.23 -7.16 16.71
C VAL A 40 -11.40 -8.67 16.94
N ALA A 41 -10.39 -9.30 17.54
CA ALA A 41 -10.43 -10.71 17.86
C ALA A 41 -11.20 -10.95 19.16
N ALA A 42 -12.05 -11.99 19.18
CA ALA A 42 -12.81 -12.38 20.36
C ALA A 42 -11.94 -13.04 21.45
N ALA A 43 -10.85 -13.72 21.07
CA ALA A 43 -9.99 -14.43 22.01
C ALA A 43 -8.74 -13.61 22.37
N SER A 44 -8.38 -13.61 23.65
CA SER A 44 -7.11 -13.03 24.13
C SER A 44 -5.91 -13.85 23.67
N GLN A 45 -4.75 -13.20 23.54
CA GLN A 45 -3.47 -13.81 23.18
C GLN A 45 -2.44 -13.59 24.28
N ASN A 46 -1.52 -14.54 24.45
CA ASN A 46 -0.39 -14.38 25.37
C ASN A 46 0.48 -13.20 24.94
N GLY A 47 0.61 -12.19 25.80
CA GLY A 47 1.42 -10.99 25.55
C GLY A 47 2.83 -11.02 26.16
N MET A 48 3.24 -12.12 26.81
CA MET A 48 4.56 -12.20 27.46
C MET A 48 5.63 -12.75 26.50
N VAL A 49 6.55 -11.87 26.10
CA VAL A 49 7.65 -12.14 25.17
C VAL A 49 8.89 -12.57 25.96
N ARG A 50 9.57 -13.63 25.50
CA ARG A 50 10.86 -14.08 26.05
C ARG A 50 12.00 -13.57 25.17
N VAL A 51 12.70 -12.54 25.63
CA VAL A 51 13.79 -11.89 24.90
C VAL A 51 15.13 -12.38 25.44
N LYS A 52 15.93 -13.07 24.62
CA LYS A 52 17.32 -13.39 24.97
C LYS A 52 18.18 -12.14 24.80
N LEU A 53 18.86 -11.73 25.87
CA LEU A 53 19.75 -10.57 25.87
C LEU A 53 21.13 -10.94 25.34
N SER A 54 21.20 -11.23 24.03
CA SER A 54 22.42 -11.60 23.31
C SER A 54 23.41 -10.44 23.19
N SER A 55 22.93 -9.20 23.22
CA SER A 55 23.77 -8.00 23.17
C SER A 55 24.77 -7.88 24.32
N LEU A 56 24.50 -8.56 25.46
CA LEU A 56 25.40 -8.63 26.61
C LEU A 56 26.72 -9.38 26.32
N GLY A 57 26.79 -10.11 25.20
CA GLY A 57 27.94 -10.97 24.90
C GLY A 57 27.99 -12.19 25.83
N GLN A 58 29.12 -12.40 26.50
CA GLN A 58 29.35 -13.56 27.39
C GLN A 58 30.00 -13.13 28.72
N PRO A 59 29.30 -12.33 29.55
CA PRO A 59 29.87 -11.85 30.78
C PRO A 59 29.92 -12.98 31.84
N ALA A 60 31.05 -13.11 32.54
CA ALA A 60 31.19 -14.06 33.66
C ALA A 60 30.39 -13.63 34.91
N ARG A 61 30.05 -12.33 34.98
CA ARG A 61 29.25 -11.69 36.02
C ARG A 61 28.36 -10.63 35.39
N LEU A 62 27.14 -10.50 35.89
CA LEU A 62 26.18 -9.46 35.52
C LEU A 62 25.76 -8.66 36.76
N ASN A 63 25.81 -7.33 36.70
CA ASN A 63 25.36 -6.46 37.78
C ASN A 63 24.01 -5.82 37.42
N VAL A 64 23.04 -5.98 38.31
CA VAL A 64 21.64 -5.61 38.12
C VAL A 64 21.21 -4.69 39.25
N THR A 65 20.55 -3.57 38.92
CA THR A 65 19.89 -2.71 39.92
C THR A 65 18.38 -2.90 39.83
N ILE A 66 17.77 -3.25 40.95
CA ILE A 66 16.33 -3.48 41.04
C ILE A 66 15.57 -2.15 41.03
N LYS A 67 14.58 -1.99 40.14
CA LYS A 67 13.76 -0.76 40.05
C LYS A 67 12.34 -0.90 40.60
N GLY A 68 11.93 -2.08 41.05
CA GLY A 68 10.63 -2.35 41.70
C GLY A 68 10.72 -3.40 42.81
N ASN A 69 9.62 -4.09 43.10
CA ASN A 69 9.60 -5.16 44.11
C ASN A 69 9.74 -6.53 43.45
N TYR A 70 10.85 -7.21 43.74
CA TYR A 70 11.22 -8.48 43.12
C TYR A 70 11.34 -9.60 44.16
N SER A 71 11.21 -10.84 43.70
CA SER A 71 11.68 -12.03 44.40
C SER A 71 12.64 -12.81 43.54
N VAL A 72 13.53 -13.53 44.22
CA VAL A 72 14.32 -14.59 43.62
C VAL A 72 13.51 -15.88 43.74
N SER A 73 13.42 -16.64 42.65
CA SER A 73 12.83 -17.99 42.62
C SER A 73 13.84 -18.97 42.03
N GLY A 74 14.15 -20.06 42.74
CA GLY A 74 15.11 -21.10 42.33
C GLY A 74 15.43 -22.06 43.49
N ALA A 75 16.71 -22.47 43.60
CA ALA A 75 17.17 -23.28 44.74
C ALA A 75 16.97 -22.60 46.11
N GLN A 76 16.91 -21.27 46.11
CA GLN A 76 16.50 -20.44 47.23
C GLN A 76 15.43 -19.45 46.78
N SER A 77 14.58 -19.00 47.71
CA SER A 77 13.51 -18.04 47.41
C SER A 77 13.40 -16.98 48.49
N PHE A 78 13.56 -15.71 48.13
CA PHE A 78 13.49 -14.57 49.03
C PHE A 78 13.15 -13.28 48.27
N SER A 79 12.72 -12.24 48.99
CA SER A 79 12.38 -10.93 48.41
C SER A 79 13.62 -10.04 48.26
N VAL A 80 13.62 -9.20 47.22
CA VAL A 80 14.66 -8.22 46.91
C VAL A 80 14.01 -6.84 46.77
N SER A 81 14.43 -5.92 47.62
CA SER A 81 13.87 -4.58 47.70
C SER A 81 14.27 -3.70 46.51
N GLN A 82 13.44 -2.71 46.20
CA GLN A 82 13.77 -1.66 45.24
C GLN A 82 15.09 -0.97 45.59
N GLY A 83 15.90 -0.67 44.58
CA GLY A 83 17.22 -0.04 44.71
C GLY A 83 18.34 -1.01 45.08
N ALA A 84 18.05 -2.27 45.37
CA ALA A 84 19.07 -3.26 45.66
C ALA A 84 20.01 -3.47 44.45
N LEU A 85 21.31 -3.52 44.76
CA LEU A 85 22.34 -3.96 43.83
C LEU A 85 22.49 -5.47 43.94
N VAL A 86 22.33 -6.15 42.81
CA VAL A 86 22.36 -7.60 42.67
C VAL A 86 23.48 -7.97 41.71
N SER A 87 24.40 -8.84 42.14
CA SER A 87 25.44 -9.41 41.26
C SER A 87 25.13 -10.88 40.99
N VAL A 88 25.01 -11.25 39.72
CA VAL A 88 24.82 -12.63 39.28
C VAL A 88 26.12 -13.13 38.68
N ALA A 89 26.62 -14.28 39.13
CA ALA A 89 27.84 -14.88 38.58
C ALA A 89 27.71 -16.40 38.52
N PHE A 90 28.53 -17.04 37.68
CA PHE A 90 28.66 -18.49 37.67
C PHE A 90 30.10 -18.93 37.95
N SER A 91 30.26 -20.13 38.49
CA SER A 91 31.57 -20.76 38.68
C SER A 91 32.09 -21.34 37.36
N ALA A 92 33.28 -20.93 36.92
CA ALA A 92 33.91 -21.48 35.72
C ALA A 92 34.22 -22.99 35.84
N ALA A 93 34.35 -23.51 37.06
CA ALA A 93 34.68 -24.91 37.32
C ALA A 93 33.48 -25.86 37.10
N ASN A 94 32.28 -25.45 37.53
CA ASN A 94 31.11 -26.34 37.57
C ASN A 94 29.82 -25.72 37.00
N GLY A 95 29.85 -24.47 36.52
CA GLY A 95 28.72 -23.80 35.91
C GLY A 95 27.60 -23.38 36.88
N GLN A 96 27.79 -23.55 38.19
CA GLN A 96 26.75 -23.21 39.16
C GLN A 96 26.62 -21.69 39.31
N LEU A 97 25.37 -21.22 39.23
CA LEU A 97 24.99 -19.83 39.45
C LEU A 97 24.97 -19.49 40.93
N SER A 98 25.30 -18.24 41.20
CA SER A 98 25.18 -17.58 42.50
C SER A 98 24.62 -16.17 42.30
N ILE A 99 23.92 -15.70 43.33
CA ILE A 99 23.41 -14.33 43.40
C ILE A 99 23.95 -13.68 44.68
N THR A 100 24.50 -12.48 44.55
CA THR A 100 24.94 -11.65 45.68
C THR A 100 23.98 -10.49 45.86
N VAL A 101 23.38 -10.38 47.04
CA VAL A 101 22.46 -9.29 47.42
C VAL A 101 22.91 -8.73 48.76
N ALA A 102 23.09 -7.41 48.86
CA ALA A 102 23.56 -6.73 50.08
C ALA A 102 24.85 -7.35 50.68
N GLY A 103 25.77 -7.80 49.83
CA GLY A 103 27.04 -8.42 50.24
C GLY A 103 26.96 -9.90 50.63
N GLN A 104 25.76 -10.48 50.71
CA GLN A 104 25.55 -11.92 50.98
C GLN A 104 25.39 -12.69 49.67
N THR A 105 26.09 -13.82 49.53
CA THR A 105 26.08 -14.64 48.31
C THR A 105 25.31 -15.94 48.55
N TYR A 106 24.36 -16.23 47.66
CA TYR A 106 23.48 -17.38 47.72
C TYR A 106 23.69 -18.29 46.50
N PRO A 107 23.90 -19.61 46.69
CA PRO A 107 23.99 -20.56 45.59
C PRO A 107 22.61 -20.83 44.98
N MET A 108 22.52 -20.80 43.65
CA MET A 108 21.26 -20.90 42.90
C MET A 108 21.17 -22.11 41.97
N GLY A 109 22.24 -22.91 41.84
CA GLY A 109 22.26 -24.11 40.99
C GLY A 109 22.39 -23.77 39.49
N GLY A 110 21.72 -24.51 38.61
CA GLY A 110 21.84 -24.33 37.16
C GLY A 110 21.02 -23.17 36.56
N GLY A 111 20.09 -22.61 37.33
CA GLY A 111 19.21 -21.53 36.87
C GLY A 111 18.31 -20.98 37.96
N PHE A 112 17.94 -19.70 37.84
CA PHE A 112 16.97 -19.04 38.71
C PHE A 112 16.31 -17.85 37.99
N ARG A 113 15.29 -17.25 38.61
CA ARG A 113 14.62 -16.06 38.08
C ARG A 113 14.53 -14.94 39.11
N LEU A 114 14.59 -13.70 38.63
CA LEU A 114 14.17 -12.48 39.32
C LEU A 114 12.78 -12.13 38.79
N ARG A 115 11.76 -12.19 39.63
CA ARG A 115 10.36 -12.01 39.23
C ARG A 115 9.70 -10.85 39.97
N ARG A 116 8.91 -10.06 39.25
CA ARG A 116 8.19 -8.88 39.80
C ARG A 116 6.86 -9.27 40.46
N HIS A 117 6.47 -8.53 41.49
CA HIS A 117 5.21 -8.73 42.24
C HIS A 117 4.10 -7.73 41.93
N THR A 118 4.41 -6.63 41.25
CA THR A 118 3.41 -5.65 40.82
C THR A 118 3.53 -5.40 39.33
N ALA A 119 2.39 -5.22 38.67
CA ALA A 119 2.32 -4.84 37.27
C ALA A 119 2.33 -3.31 37.07
N GLU A 120 2.14 -2.54 38.15
CA GLU A 120 1.96 -1.08 38.16
C GLU A 120 3.11 -0.35 38.89
N GLY A 121 3.39 0.88 38.45
CA GLY A 121 4.49 1.70 38.97
C GLY A 121 5.85 1.37 38.34
N THR A 122 6.92 1.95 38.90
CA THR A 122 8.29 1.70 38.44
C THR A 122 8.67 0.24 38.70
N ASN A 123 8.72 -0.57 37.65
CA ASN A 123 9.10 -1.99 37.71
C ASN A 123 10.03 -2.35 36.57
N GLY A 124 11.04 -3.14 36.87
CA GLY A 124 12.10 -3.51 35.93
C GLY A 124 13.44 -3.59 36.64
N VAL A 125 14.48 -3.75 35.83
CA VAL A 125 15.87 -3.72 36.29
C VAL A 125 16.75 -2.95 35.32
N THR A 126 17.79 -2.30 35.80
CA THR A 126 18.88 -1.79 34.93
C THR A 126 20.06 -2.76 35.00
N ILE A 127 20.74 -2.95 33.88
CA ILE A 127 21.86 -3.90 33.74
C ILE A 127 23.12 -3.11 33.41
N ALA A 128 24.16 -3.24 34.22
CA ALA A 128 25.37 -2.43 34.06
C ALA A 128 26.14 -2.77 32.77
N GLU A 129 26.14 -4.04 32.37
CA GLU A 129 26.83 -4.57 31.18
C GLU A 129 26.01 -4.42 29.89
N ALA A 130 24.80 -3.86 29.95
CA ALA A 130 24.01 -3.59 28.75
C ALA A 130 24.60 -2.43 27.93
N ASN A 131 24.36 -2.45 26.61
CA ASN A 131 24.78 -1.39 25.69
C ASN A 131 24.34 0.01 26.14
N VAL A 132 23.17 0.10 26.78
CA VAL A 132 22.63 1.32 27.37
C VAL A 132 22.26 1.03 28.82
N SER A 133 23.23 1.14 29.73
CA SER A 133 23.10 0.72 31.12
C SER A 133 22.08 1.51 31.95
N SER A 134 21.68 2.70 31.49
CA SER A 134 20.64 3.53 32.11
C SER A 134 19.21 3.05 31.78
N ASN A 135 19.03 2.27 30.72
CA ASN A 135 17.72 1.81 30.31
C ASN A 135 17.19 0.74 31.27
N THR A 136 15.89 0.84 31.56
CA THR A 136 15.22 -0.15 32.40
C THR A 136 14.69 -1.27 31.51
N TYR A 137 15.01 -2.50 31.84
CA TYR A 137 14.40 -3.71 31.29
C TYR A 137 13.15 -4.03 32.12
N PRO A 138 11.93 -3.75 31.61
CA PRO A 138 10.72 -4.16 32.29
C PRO A 138 10.60 -5.68 32.31
N GLY A 139 9.85 -6.21 33.28
CA GLY A 139 9.57 -7.64 33.33
C GLY A 139 10.44 -8.44 34.29
N ASP A 140 10.39 -9.76 34.11
CA ASP A 140 11.17 -10.71 34.88
C ASP A 140 12.48 -11.02 34.15
N LEU A 141 13.53 -11.40 34.88
CA LEU A 141 14.75 -11.96 34.29
C LEU A 141 14.92 -13.42 34.70
N SER A 142 15.27 -14.27 33.74
CA SER A 142 15.71 -15.64 33.96
C SER A 142 17.18 -15.76 33.64
N PHE A 143 17.92 -16.43 34.52
CA PHE A 143 19.33 -16.73 34.39
C PHE A 143 19.52 -18.23 34.28
N SER A 144 20.33 -18.66 33.34
CA SER A 144 20.78 -20.05 33.25
C SER A 144 22.19 -20.12 32.68
N VAL A 145 22.89 -21.21 32.95
CA VAL A 145 24.21 -21.47 32.36
C VAL A 145 24.10 -22.60 31.36
N SER A 146 24.78 -22.46 30.23
CA SER A 146 24.93 -23.51 29.22
C SER A 146 26.40 -23.71 28.87
N GLY A 147 26.75 -24.86 28.29
CA GLY A 147 28.11 -25.16 27.83
C GLY A 147 28.75 -26.28 28.63
N LEU A 148 30.03 -26.53 28.33
CA LEU A 148 30.85 -27.56 28.98
C LEU A 148 31.81 -26.92 30.01
N PRO A 149 32.38 -27.71 30.94
CA PRO A 149 33.44 -27.23 31.83
C PRO A 149 34.54 -26.46 31.07
N GLY A 150 34.85 -25.25 31.52
CA GLY A 150 35.82 -24.35 30.86
C GLY A 150 35.29 -23.50 29.71
N ALA A 151 34.04 -23.70 29.28
CA ALA A 151 33.39 -22.95 28.20
C ALA A 151 31.93 -22.57 28.53
N TYR A 152 31.63 -22.36 29.81
CA TYR A 152 30.30 -21.98 30.27
C TYR A 152 29.92 -20.57 29.83
N ALA A 153 28.64 -20.41 29.52
CA ALA A 153 28.02 -19.18 29.00
C ALA A 153 26.80 -18.83 29.85
N LEU A 154 26.73 -17.57 30.30
CA LEU A 154 25.57 -17.03 31.01
C LEU A 154 24.48 -16.65 30.00
N ASN A 155 23.30 -17.26 30.11
CA ASN A 155 22.12 -16.88 29.36
C ASN A 155 21.20 -16.03 30.24
N VAL A 156 20.81 -14.88 29.71
CA VAL A 156 19.88 -13.95 30.35
C VAL A 156 18.66 -13.81 29.43
N ILE A 157 17.48 -14.12 29.96
CA ILE A 157 16.22 -14.04 29.22
C ILE A 157 15.27 -13.11 29.98
N ALA A 158 14.87 -12.02 29.33
CA ALA A 158 13.86 -11.10 29.84
C ALA A 158 12.45 -11.55 29.43
N TYR A 159 11.52 -11.58 30.39
CA TYR A 159 10.11 -11.88 30.16
C TYR A 159 9.34 -10.57 30.23
N VAL A 160 9.03 -10.02 29.06
CA VAL A 160 8.55 -8.65 28.91
C VAL A 160 7.15 -8.66 28.33
N PHE A 161 6.26 -7.79 28.83
CA PHE A 161 4.98 -7.61 28.17
C PHE A 161 5.21 -6.93 26.82
N ILE A 162 4.61 -7.45 25.76
CA ILE A 162 4.91 -7.04 24.38
C ILE A 162 4.77 -5.54 24.13
N GLU A 163 3.81 -4.86 24.72
CA GLU A 163 3.68 -3.40 24.57
C GLU A 163 4.85 -2.66 25.26
N GLU A 164 5.31 -3.14 26.42
CA GLU A 164 6.49 -2.60 27.12
C GLU A 164 7.79 -2.90 26.35
N TYR A 165 7.86 -4.07 25.72
CA TYR A 165 8.95 -4.44 24.81
C TYR A 165 9.03 -3.49 23.61
N LEU A 166 7.88 -3.16 23.00
CA LEU A 166 7.81 -2.25 21.86
C LEU A 166 8.21 -0.81 22.20
N TYR A 167 8.05 -0.36 23.46
CA TYR A 167 8.63 0.90 23.91
C TYR A 167 10.17 0.90 23.86
N GLY A 168 10.80 -0.27 23.95
CA GLY A 168 12.24 -0.43 23.79
C GLY A 168 12.66 -0.74 22.35
N VAL A 169 11.77 -1.18 21.46
CA VAL A 169 12.10 -1.46 20.05
C VAL A 169 12.00 -0.22 19.18
N LEU A 170 10.85 0.46 19.20
CA LEU A 170 10.58 1.56 18.27
C LEU A 170 11.61 2.69 18.31
N PRO A 171 12.10 3.12 19.49
CA PRO A 171 13.17 4.11 19.59
C PRO A 171 14.44 3.78 18.82
N TYR A 172 14.83 2.50 18.78
CA TYR A 172 16.06 2.06 18.12
C TYR A 172 15.84 1.66 16.66
N GLU A 173 14.60 1.37 16.26
CA GLU A 173 14.27 1.02 14.87
C GLU A 173 13.97 2.24 13.99
N MET A 174 13.15 3.17 14.47
CA MET A 174 12.67 4.32 13.67
C MET A 174 12.92 5.67 14.34
N GLY A 175 13.11 5.71 15.66
CA GLY A 175 13.43 6.92 16.42
C GLY A 175 12.25 7.86 16.67
N ASP A 176 12.30 8.62 17.79
CA ASP A 176 11.16 9.41 18.28
C ASP A 176 10.76 10.59 17.38
N GLY A 177 11.70 11.09 16.57
CA GLY A 177 11.48 12.21 15.67
C GLY A 177 10.72 11.85 14.39
N SER A 178 10.39 10.58 14.19
CA SER A 178 9.69 10.11 13.00
C SER A 178 8.20 10.50 13.01
N PRO A 179 7.58 10.70 11.83
CA PRO A 179 6.16 11.01 11.73
C PRO A 179 5.27 9.98 12.43
N ARG A 180 4.20 10.46 13.06
CA ARG A 180 3.32 9.65 13.91
C ARG A 180 2.75 8.41 13.23
N GLU A 181 2.28 8.56 11.99
CA GLU A 181 1.68 7.45 11.24
C GLU A 181 2.71 6.41 10.81
N ALA A 182 3.95 6.81 10.52
CA ALA A 182 5.06 5.89 10.29
C ALA A 182 5.42 5.10 11.56
N LEU A 183 5.46 5.77 12.71
CA LEU A 183 5.68 5.11 14.01
C LEU A 183 4.58 4.10 14.36
N LYS A 184 3.31 4.42 14.06
CA LYS A 184 2.19 3.47 14.23
C LYS A 184 2.34 2.26 13.30
N ALA A 185 2.72 2.47 12.04
CA ALA A 185 2.95 1.37 11.09
C ALA A 185 4.09 0.47 11.56
N GLN A 186 5.19 1.06 12.06
CA GLN A 186 6.31 0.34 12.67
C GLN A 186 5.88 -0.43 13.92
N ALA A 187 5.05 0.15 14.79
CA ALA A 187 4.50 -0.53 15.96
C ALA A 187 3.76 -1.82 15.60
N VAL A 188 2.85 -1.74 14.62
CA VAL A 188 2.09 -2.90 14.15
C VAL A 188 3.00 -3.94 13.50
N ALA A 189 3.97 -3.51 12.69
CA ALA A 189 4.94 -4.42 12.06
C ALA A 189 5.80 -5.15 13.10
N ALA A 190 6.37 -4.43 14.08
CA ALA A 190 7.19 -5.01 15.13
C ALA A 190 6.38 -5.95 16.03
N ARG A 191 5.15 -5.57 16.43
CA ARG A 191 4.24 -6.41 17.23
C ARG A 191 3.91 -7.72 16.53
N THR A 192 3.58 -7.63 15.23
CA THR A 192 3.25 -8.81 14.42
C THR A 192 4.43 -9.76 14.30
N TYR A 193 5.63 -9.21 14.06
CA TYR A 193 6.86 -10.01 14.01
C TYR A 193 7.07 -10.76 15.32
N THR A 194 6.95 -10.07 16.47
CA THR A 194 7.17 -10.67 17.78
C THR A 194 6.18 -11.81 18.06
N LEU A 195 4.88 -11.61 17.80
CA LEU A 195 3.87 -12.67 17.99
C LEU A 195 4.06 -13.86 17.03
N ARG A 196 4.51 -13.58 15.81
CA ARG A 196 4.92 -14.63 14.86
C ARG A 196 6.12 -15.42 15.40
N ALA A 197 7.15 -14.73 15.89
CA ALA A 197 8.34 -15.35 16.47
C ALA A 197 8.01 -16.19 17.70
N MET A 198 7.14 -15.71 18.59
CA MET A 198 6.62 -16.48 19.74
C MET A 198 5.94 -17.77 19.29
N SER A 199 5.10 -17.70 18.25
CA SER A 199 4.42 -18.87 17.68
C SER A 199 5.40 -19.88 17.08
N SER A 200 6.42 -19.41 16.36
CA SER A 200 7.45 -20.26 15.74
C SER A 200 8.48 -20.84 16.73
N SER A 201 8.55 -20.29 17.94
CA SER A 201 9.61 -20.57 18.92
C SER A 201 9.12 -21.29 20.16
N ALA A 202 7.92 -21.84 20.13
CA ALA A 202 7.30 -22.52 21.27
C ALA A 202 8.21 -23.62 21.88
N GLY A 203 9.04 -24.29 21.06
CA GLY A 203 10.01 -25.30 21.52
C GLY A 203 11.36 -24.77 22.02
N ARG A 204 11.63 -23.47 21.91
CA ARG A 204 12.89 -22.83 22.38
C ARG A 204 12.70 -22.20 23.76
N SER A 205 13.82 -21.89 24.43
CA SER A 205 13.81 -21.18 25.72
C SER A 205 13.47 -19.69 25.62
N TYR A 206 13.56 -19.11 24.42
CA TYR A 206 13.29 -17.70 24.12
C TYR A 206 12.56 -17.57 22.77
N ASP A 207 11.91 -16.43 22.55
CA ASP A 207 11.13 -16.11 21.36
C ASP A 207 11.94 -15.28 20.36
N VAL A 208 12.63 -14.25 20.85
CA VAL A 208 13.45 -13.31 20.06
C VAL A 208 14.78 -13.01 20.76
N VAL A 209 15.78 -12.54 20.02
CA VAL A 209 16.99 -11.90 20.54
C VAL A 209 16.88 -10.37 20.47
N ASP A 210 17.72 -9.67 21.23
CA ASP A 210 17.72 -8.22 21.38
C ASP A 210 18.61 -7.46 20.38
N THR A 211 19.09 -8.15 19.34
CA THR A 211 19.97 -7.60 18.30
C THR A 211 19.24 -7.51 16.96
N THR A 212 19.92 -6.98 15.93
CA THR A 212 19.42 -6.89 14.55
C THR A 212 19.09 -8.24 13.91
N SER A 213 19.43 -9.37 14.55
CA SER A 213 18.99 -10.69 14.12
C SER A 213 17.48 -10.89 14.27
N ASP A 214 16.84 -10.15 15.19
CA ASP A 214 15.38 -10.11 15.34
C ASP A 214 14.89 -8.65 15.35
N GLN A 215 15.00 -7.96 16.50
CA GLN A 215 14.69 -6.54 16.63
C GLN A 215 15.63 -5.92 17.69
N VAL A 216 16.13 -4.72 17.44
CA VAL A 216 17.04 -4.06 18.38
C VAL A 216 16.28 -3.66 19.65
N TYR A 217 16.70 -4.20 20.80
CA TYR A 217 16.05 -3.94 22.09
C TYR A 217 17.07 -3.71 23.21
N ASN A 218 17.27 -2.45 23.61
CA ASN A 218 18.20 -2.11 24.70
C ASN A 218 17.47 -1.75 26.00
N GLY A 219 16.32 -2.37 26.28
CA GLY A 219 15.41 -1.92 27.34
C GLY A 219 14.61 -0.66 26.95
N THR A 220 13.82 -0.14 27.88
CA THR A 220 12.98 1.05 27.66
C THR A 220 13.76 2.34 27.94
N PRO A 221 14.03 3.18 26.92
CA PRO A 221 14.69 4.47 27.12
C PRO A 221 13.73 5.53 27.66
N SER A 222 14.28 6.50 28.40
CA SER A 222 13.54 7.69 28.84
C SER A 222 13.47 8.75 27.72
N GLY A 223 12.37 9.49 27.63
CA GLY A 223 12.25 10.66 26.72
C GLY A 223 11.72 10.36 25.31
N PHE A 224 11.20 9.16 25.06
CA PHE A 224 10.66 8.73 23.76
C PHE A 224 9.13 8.63 23.79
N SER A 225 8.46 9.76 24.05
CA SER A 225 6.99 9.79 24.20
C SER A 225 6.28 9.52 22.88
N ASN A 226 6.80 9.99 21.74
CA ASN A 226 6.13 9.79 20.45
C ASN A 226 6.07 8.32 20.07
N CYS A 227 7.17 7.59 20.26
CA CYS A 227 7.23 6.15 20.08
C CYS A 227 6.26 5.43 21.02
N LYS A 228 6.30 5.74 22.31
CA LYS A 228 5.42 5.14 23.33
C LYS A 228 3.95 5.32 22.98
N ASP A 229 3.57 6.54 22.63
CA ASP A 229 2.21 6.89 22.30
C ASP A 229 1.75 6.21 20.99
N ALA A 230 2.65 6.00 20.01
CA ALA A 230 2.33 5.27 18.78
C ALA A 230 2.09 3.77 19.04
N VAL A 231 2.86 3.17 19.94
CA VAL A 231 2.63 1.81 20.44
C VAL A 231 1.25 1.73 21.11
N ASN A 232 0.95 2.67 22.01
CA ASN A 232 -0.35 2.73 22.71
C ASN A 232 -1.53 2.89 21.75
N ALA A 233 -1.43 3.81 20.79
CA ALA A 233 -2.48 4.05 19.79
C ALA A 233 -2.72 2.86 18.86
N THR A 234 -1.82 1.86 18.85
CA THR A 234 -1.94 0.65 18.04
C THR A 234 -1.94 -0.62 18.90
N ARG A 235 -2.22 -0.50 20.20
CA ARG A 235 -2.16 -1.60 21.16
C ARG A 235 -2.94 -2.81 20.66
N GLY A 236 -2.28 -3.97 20.66
CA GLY A 236 -2.90 -5.22 20.20
C GLY A 236 -3.10 -5.37 18.69
N ILE A 237 -2.88 -4.32 17.88
CA ILE A 237 -3.08 -4.38 16.43
C ILE A 237 -1.90 -5.10 15.77
N VAL A 238 -2.22 -6.09 14.95
CA VAL A 238 -1.28 -6.94 14.21
C VAL A 238 -1.74 -7.15 12.77
N MET A 239 -0.85 -7.69 11.93
CA MET A 239 -1.15 -8.13 10.57
C MET A 239 -1.30 -9.65 10.49
N LYS A 240 -2.32 -10.11 9.77
CA LYS A 240 -2.50 -11.52 9.41
C LYS A 240 -2.61 -11.73 7.90
N ASN A 241 -2.04 -12.84 7.43
CA ASN A 241 -2.32 -13.38 6.12
C ASN A 241 -2.91 -14.78 6.31
N GLY A 242 -4.17 -14.96 5.89
CA GLY A 242 -4.98 -16.10 6.30
C GLY A 242 -5.07 -16.20 7.83
N ALA A 243 -4.83 -17.39 8.37
CA ALA A 243 -4.86 -17.64 9.81
C ALA A 243 -3.57 -17.23 10.55
N GLN A 244 -2.47 -17.02 9.82
CA GLN A 244 -1.13 -16.83 10.38
C GLN A 244 -0.80 -15.35 10.57
N PHE A 245 0.05 -15.05 11.56
CA PHE A 245 0.69 -13.74 11.66
C PHE A 245 1.58 -13.50 10.44
N SER A 246 1.44 -12.35 9.81
CA SER A 246 2.21 -12.01 8.61
C SER A 246 3.69 -11.86 8.93
N ALA A 247 4.54 -12.16 7.96
CA ALA A 247 5.94 -11.79 7.98
C ALA A 247 6.05 -10.30 7.67
N THR A 248 6.46 -9.52 8.68
CA THR A 248 6.48 -8.06 8.64
C THR A 248 7.91 -7.55 8.60
N PHE A 249 8.68 -8.03 7.63
CA PHE A 249 10.04 -7.56 7.40
C PHE A 249 10.03 -6.07 7.09
N TYR A 250 11.03 -5.35 7.61
CA TYR A 250 11.21 -3.93 7.35
C TYR A 250 12.69 -3.63 7.19
N THR A 251 13.00 -2.60 6.44
CA THR A 251 14.36 -2.20 6.07
C THR A 251 14.49 -0.69 6.17
N ALA A 252 15.69 -0.17 6.40
CA ALA A 252 15.88 1.27 6.49
C ALA A 252 15.47 1.97 5.19
N SER A 253 16.00 1.52 4.05
CA SER A 253 15.59 2.01 2.74
C SER A 253 15.66 0.90 1.71
N ASN A 254 14.62 0.74 0.89
CA ASN A 254 14.59 -0.27 -0.17
C ASN A 254 15.21 0.21 -1.49
N GLY A 255 15.55 1.50 -1.59
CA GLY A 255 16.22 2.12 -2.73
C GLY A 255 15.30 2.46 -3.89
N GLY A 256 13.98 2.51 -3.66
CA GLY A 256 12.94 2.78 -4.65
C GLY A 256 12.27 1.55 -5.25
N GLN A 257 12.60 0.35 -4.76
CA GLN A 257 11.92 -0.88 -5.13
C GLN A 257 12.03 -1.90 -3.99
N THR A 258 10.91 -2.46 -3.55
CA THR A 258 10.90 -3.60 -2.63
C THR A 258 11.49 -4.84 -3.28
N GLU A 259 12.06 -5.73 -2.49
CA GLU A 259 12.55 -7.04 -2.92
C GLU A 259 11.67 -8.17 -2.37
N SER A 260 11.65 -9.31 -3.05
CA SER A 260 10.93 -10.49 -2.60
C SER A 260 11.81 -11.42 -1.74
N PRO A 261 11.24 -12.13 -0.75
CA PRO A 261 11.95 -13.18 0.00
C PRO A 261 12.45 -14.33 -0.87
N LEU A 262 11.79 -14.61 -2.00
CA LEU A 262 12.24 -15.62 -2.95
C LEU A 262 13.57 -15.23 -3.58
N ASN A 263 13.70 -13.98 -4.03
CA ASN A 263 14.92 -13.47 -4.63
C ASN A 263 16.05 -13.33 -3.60
N ALA A 264 15.75 -12.75 -2.43
CA ALA A 264 16.75 -12.47 -1.42
C ALA A 264 17.22 -13.72 -0.67
N TRP A 265 16.31 -14.66 -0.38
CA TRP A 265 16.57 -15.78 0.54
C TRP A 265 16.12 -17.16 0.01
N GLY A 266 15.63 -17.25 -1.23
CA GLY A 266 15.14 -18.50 -1.80
C GLY A 266 13.83 -19.03 -1.19
N SER A 267 13.12 -18.21 -0.40
CA SER A 267 11.91 -18.65 0.32
C SER A 267 10.62 -18.28 -0.43
N SER A 268 9.81 -19.29 -0.77
CA SER A 268 8.48 -19.12 -1.35
C SER A 268 7.35 -18.96 -0.32
N SER A 269 7.65 -19.06 0.99
CA SER A 269 6.66 -19.04 2.07
C SER A 269 5.93 -17.70 2.26
N TYR A 270 6.38 -16.64 1.58
CA TYR A 270 5.89 -15.27 1.74
C TYR A 270 5.50 -14.65 0.39
N SER A 271 4.69 -15.36 -0.39
CA SER A 271 4.35 -15.00 -1.78
C SER A 271 3.70 -13.61 -1.96
N TYR A 272 3.13 -13.03 -0.90
CA TYR A 272 2.55 -11.68 -0.91
C TYR A 272 3.60 -10.56 -0.81
N LEU A 273 4.82 -10.87 -0.36
CA LEU A 273 5.95 -9.93 -0.36
C LEU A 273 6.65 -10.01 -1.72
N THR A 274 6.26 -9.10 -2.61
CA THR A 274 6.69 -9.09 -4.00
C THR A 274 7.60 -7.90 -4.30
N VAL A 275 8.31 -7.99 -5.43
CA VAL A 275 9.06 -6.88 -5.99
C VAL A 275 8.10 -5.83 -6.53
N ARG A 276 8.13 -4.62 -5.97
CA ARG A 276 7.26 -3.52 -6.36
C ARG A 276 8.00 -2.19 -6.26
N ASP A 277 7.64 -1.25 -7.12
CA ASP A 277 8.22 0.09 -7.07
C ASP A 277 7.76 0.82 -5.82
N ASP A 278 8.70 1.51 -5.17
CA ASP A 278 8.46 2.34 -4.01
C ASP A 278 8.83 3.80 -4.33
N PRO A 279 7.90 4.57 -4.90
CA PRO A 279 8.16 5.97 -5.24
C PRO A 279 8.39 6.82 -3.98
N TYR A 280 7.90 6.40 -2.81
CA TYR A 280 8.02 7.14 -1.56
C TYR A 280 9.44 7.04 -1.00
N ASP A 281 10.04 5.85 -0.99
CA ASP A 281 11.45 5.68 -0.67
C ASP A 281 12.35 6.37 -1.69
N PHE A 282 12.06 6.22 -3.00
CA PHE A 282 12.85 6.84 -4.05
C PHE A 282 12.89 8.37 -3.96
N ALA A 283 11.76 8.99 -3.62
CA ALA A 283 11.61 10.44 -3.47
C ALA A 283 12.02 10.96 -2.09
N SER A 284 12.27 10.08 -1.10
CA SER A 284 12.66 10.48 0.25
C SER A 284 14.06 11.08 0.26
N THR A 285 14.20 12.28 0.81
CA THR A 285 15.51 12.93 1.02
C THR A 285 16.36 12.24 2.07
N ALA A 286 15.73 11.44 2.94
CA ALA A 286 16.39 10.66 3.98
C ALA A 286 16.78 9.23 3.51
N ALA A 287 16.42 8.83 2.28
CA ALA A 287 16.80 7.54 1.73
C ALA A 287 18.31 7.45 1.44
N SER A 288 18.90 6.30 1.73
CA SER A 288 20.33 6.07 1.52
C SER A 288 20.66 6.09 0.03
N LYS A 289 21.51 7.03 -0.37
CA LYS A 289 21.90 7.27 -1.76
C LYS A 289 23.36 7.71 -1.83
N LYS A 290 24.15 7.05 -2.67
CA LYS A 290 25.47 7.52 -3.11
C LYS A 290 25.42 7.83 -4.61
N THR A 291 26.15 8.86 -5.02
CA THR A 291 26.17 9.30 -6.43
C THR A 291 27.58 9.50 -6.93
N CYS A 292 27.78 9.25 -8.22
CA CYS A 292 29.01 9.53 -8.94
C CYS A 292 28.68 10.22 -10.27
N ASP A 293 29.27 11.39 -10.48
CA ASP A 293 29.20 12.10 -11.75
C ASP A 293 30.11 11.42 -12.78
N VAL A 294 29.54 11.15 -13.96
CA VAL A 294 30.23 10.56 -15.10
C VAL A 294 30.14 11.52 -16.28
N PRO A 295 31.07 12.50 -16.38
CA PRO A 295 31.13 13.38 -17.54
C PRO A 295 31.30 12.60 -18.84
N SER A 296 30.62 13.03 -19.90
CA SER A 296 30.80 12.44 -21.23
C SER A 296 32.21 12.68 -21.76
N ASP A 297 32.84 13.80 -21.40
CA ASP A 297 34.21 14.12 -21.79
C ASP A 297 35.23 13.37 -20.93
N ALA A 298 36.04 12.51 -21.56
CA ALA A 298 37.02 11.69 -20.87
C ALA A 298 38.15 12.49 -20.19
N ALA A 299 38.34 13.76 -20.58
CA ALA A 299 39.26 14.65 -19.89
C ALA A 299 38.77 15.04 -18.48
N LYS A 300 37.45 14.99 -18.25
CA LYS A 300 36.79 15.42 -17.01
C LYS A 300 36.39 14.26 -16.10
N LEU A 301 36.64 13.01 -16.50
CA LEU A 301 36.28 11.84 -15.72
C LEU A 301 37.06 11.77 -14.40
N PRO A 302 36.43 11.29 -13.30
CA PRO A 302 37.15 10.91 -12.10
C PRO A 302 38.29 9.94 -12.41
N GLN A 303 39.45 10.15 -11.79
CA GLN A 303 40.68 9.43 -12.13
C GLN A 303 40.55 7.90 -11.99
N ALA A 304 39.82 7.44 -10.96
CA ALA A 304 39.56 6.01 -10.74
C ALA A 304 38.75 5.40 -11.90
N LEU A 305 37.63 6.03 -12.27
CA LEU A 305 36.80 5.59 -13.39
C LEU A 305 37.55 5.65 -14.73
N LYS A 306 38.31 6.72 -14.97
CA LYS A 306 39.12 6.87 -16.18
C LYS A 306 40.15 5.74 -16.32
N THR A 307 40.83 5.42 -15.23
CA THR A 307 41.82 4.33 -15.19
C THR A 307 41.15 2.99 -15.48
N LEU A 308 40.02 2.72 -14.83
CA LEU A 308 39.24 1.50 -15.00
C LEU A 308 38.77 1.32 -16.46
N LEU A 309 38.21 2.37 -17.06
CA LEU A 309 37.75 2.36 -18.46
C LEU A 309 38.90 2.15 -19.44
N ILE A 310 40.04 2.83 -19.27
CA ILE A 310 41.20 2.67 -20.16
C ILE A 310 41.78 1.26 -20.04
N ASN A 311 41.89 0.71 -18.83
CA ASN A 311 42.40 -0.64 -18.63
C ASN A 311 41.49 -1.67 -19.30
N LYS A 312 40.17 -1.55 -19.15
CA LYS A 312 39.20 -2.42 -19.83
C LYS A 312 39.23 -2.24 -21.35
N ALA A 313 39.41 -1.01 -21.85
CA ALA A 313 39.52 -0.76 -23.28
C ALA A 313 40.78 -1.42 -23.87
N LYS A 314 41.92 -1.37 -23.16
CA LYS A 314 43.18 -1.99 -23.61
C LYS A 314 43.06 -3.51 -23.78
N THR A 315 42.21 -4.19 -23.01
CA THR A 315 42.02 -5.65 -23.17
C THR A 315 41.30 -6.02 -24.47
N LEU A 316 40.65 -5.06 -25.15
CA LEU A 316 39.95 -5.29 -26.42
C LEU A 316 40.88 -5.21 -27.64
N PHE A 317 42.13 -4.74 -27.47
CA PHE A 317 43.07 -4.51 -28.55
C PHE A 317 44.42 -5.20 -28.26
N PRO A 318 45.27 -5.40 -29.29
CA PRO A 318 46.63 -5.91 -29.06
C PRO A 318 47.41 -5.05 -28.06
N THR A 319 48.28 -5.65 -27.27
CA THR A 319 49.06 -4.96 -26.21
C THR A 319 49.96 -3.82 -26.73
N THR A 320 50.27 -3.82 -28.03
CA THR A 320 51.03 -2.79 -28.73
C THR A 320 50.19 -1.59 -29.18
N ALA A 321 48.86 -1.67 -29.10
CA ALA A 321 47.97 -0.61 -29.55
C ALA A 321 47.95 0.57 -28.57
N VAL A 322 48.05 1.79 -29.10
CA VAL A 322 47.86 3.02 -28.33
C VAL A 322 46.38 3.34 -28.28
N VAL A 323 45.77 3.18 -27.11
CA VAL A 323 44.33 3.40 -26.86
C VAL A 323 44.12 4.67 -26.05
N VAL A 324 43.35 5.61 -26.60
CA VAL A 324 42.93 6.85 -25.94
C VAL A 324 41.42 6.85 -25.81
N LEU A 325 40.90 7.00 -24.59
CA LEU A 325 39.48 7.21 -24.34
C LEU A 325 39.12 8.67 -24.63
N ASN A 326 38.19 8.92 -25.56
CA ASN A 326 37.78 10.26 -25.94
C ASN A 326 36.52 10.71 -25.20
N ARG A 327 35.46 9.88 -25.25
CA ARG A 327 34.17 10.22 -24.63
C ARG A 327 33.32 9.00 -24.31
N ILE A 328 32.42 9.18 -23.34
CA ILE A 328 31.33 8.26 -23.01
C ILE A 328 30.04 8.78 -23.66
N THR A 329 29.37 7.91 -24.40
CA THR A 329 28.16 8.21 -25.17
C THR A 329 26.89 7.66 -24.53
N SER A 330 27.00 6.61 -23.72
CA SER A 330 25.90 6.03 -22.94
C SER A 330 26.47 5.17 -21.80
N VAL A 331 25.70 5.03 -20.72
CA VAL A 331 25.98 4.13 -19.60
C VAL A 331 24.69 3.41 -19.24
N VAL A 332 24.71 2.08 -19.21
CA VAL A 332 23.49 1.27 -19.05
C VAL A 332 23.74 0.12 -18.07
N PRO A 333 23.05 0.07 -16.91
CA PRO A 333 23.05 -1.12 -16.07
C PRO A 333 22.29 -2.25 -16.78
N HIS A 334 22.81 -3.47 -16.69
CA HIS A 334 22.27 -4.64 -17.36
C HIS A 334 22.57 -5.93 -16.58
N THR A 335 22.12 -7.07 -17.10
CA THR A 335 22.23 -8.38 -16.43
C THR A 335 21.56 -8.37 -15.05
N PRO A 336 20.23 -8.48 -15.01
CA PRO A 336 19.51 -8.51 -13.75
C PRO A 336 19.89 -9.78 -12.96
N LEU A 337 20.09 -9.66 -11.65
CA LEU A 337 20.37 -10.78 -10.77
C LEU A 337 19.15 -11.72 -10.66
N HIS A 338 17.95 -11.14 -10.73
CA HIS A 338 16.68 -11.84 -10.63
C HIS A 338 15.79 -11.53 -11.84
N GLN A 339 14.73 -12.32 -12.04
CA GLN A 339 13.78 -12.03 -13.10
C GLN A 339 13.03 -10.71 -12.85
N LEU A 340 12.47 -10.15 -13.93
CA LEU A 340 11.62 -8.97 -13.83
C LEU A 340 10.47 -9.23 -12.84
N PRO A 341 10.06 -8.21 -12.05
CA PRO A 341 10.39 -6.79 -12.22
C PRO A 341 11.61 -6.28 -11.42
N SER A 342 12.46 -7.16 -10.85
CA SER A 342 13.63 -6.71 -10.07
C SER A 342 14.61 -5.90 -10.92
N ARG A 343 15.03 -4.76 -10.39
CA ARG A 343 16.05 -3.87 -10.99
C ARG A 343 17.42 -4.01 -10.34
N LEU A 344 17.66 -5.10 -9.60
CA LEU A 344 18.98 -5.41 -9.07
C LEU A 344 19.87 -5.92 -10.19
N TYR A 345 20.71 -5.05 -10.74
CA TYR A 345 21.64 -5.36 -11.83
C TYR A 345 23.03 -5.73 -11.29
N THR A 346 23.69 -6.67 -11.95
CA THR A 346 25.04 -7.12 -11.57
C THR A 346 26.13 -6.59 -12.51
N ARG A 347 25.74 -6.06 -13.68
CA ARG A 347 26.69 -5.56 -14.67
C ARG A 347 26.28 -4.21 -15.23
N MET A 348 27.24 -3.48 -15.77
CA MET A 348 27.00 -2.19 -16.40
C MET A 348 27.91 -1.98 -17.61
N ASP A 349 27.31 -1.48 -18.68
CA ASP A 349 27.98 -1.22 -19.95
C ASP A 349 28.23 0.28 -20.15
N PHE A 350 29.46 0.61 -20.52
CA PHE A 350 29.85 1.95 -20.96
C PHE A 350 30.08 1.95 -22.47
N TYR A 351 29.28 2.74 -23.18
CA TYR A 351 29.44 2.93 -24.62
C TYR A 351 30.41 4.08 -24.85
N VAL A 352 31.57 3.79 -25.42
CA VAL A 352 32.68 4.74 -25.51
C VAL A 352 33.12 4.97 -26.94
N GLU A 353 33.65 6.17 -27.18
CA GLU A 353 34.45 6.45 -28.36
C GLU A 353 35.92 6.54 -28.00
N LEU A 354 36.74 5.85 -28.78
CA LEU A 354 38.17 5.67 -28.57
C LEU A 354 38.94 6.17 -29.80
N THR A 355 40.20 6.54 -29.59
CA THR A 355 41.20 6.65 -30.66
C THR A 355 42.20 5.52 -30.47
N VAL A 356 42.30 4.62 -31.45
CA VAL A 356 43.20 3.46 -31.42
C VAL A 356 44.17 3.59 -32.58
N ASN A 357 45.47 3.71 -32.29
CA ASN A 357 46.51 3.94 -33.30
C ASN A 357 46.18 5.11 -34.27
N GLY A 358 45.58 6.18 -33.75
CA GLY A 358 45.17 7.36 -34.53
C GLY A 358 43.82 7.25 -35.25
N ALA A 359 43.18 6.07 -35.27
CA ALA A 359 41.87 5.86 -35.89
C ALA A 359 40.73 5.92 -34.86
N LYS A 360 39.58 6.50 -35.25
CA LYS A 360 38.38 6.54 -34.40
C LYS A 360 37.74 5.15 -34.31
N ASN A 361 37.31 4.78 -33.11
CA ASN A 361 36.65 3.52 -32.82
C ASN A 361 35.49 3.73 -31.82
N SER A 362 34.52 2.83 -31.82
CA SER A 362 33.44 2.78 -30.83
C SER A 362 33.40 1.38 -30.21
N SER A 363 33.28 1.31 -28.89
CA SER A 363 33.32 0.04 -28.16
C SER A 363 32.35 0.06 -26.97
N ILE A 364 32.02 -1.14 -26.48
CA ILE A 364 31.24 -1.33 -25.26
C ILE A 364 32.19 -1.93 -24.22
N LEU A 365 32.27 -1.29 -23.05
CA LEU A 365 33.07 -1.75 -21.93
C LEU A 365 32.13 -2.23 -20.82
N SER A 366 32.12 -3.54 -20.56
CA SER A 366 31.21 -4.17 -19.60
C SER A 366 31.93 -4.46 -18.28
N PHE A 367 31.37 -4.01 -17.16
CA PHE A 367 31.93 -4.17 -15.82
C PHE A 367 31.00 -4.92 -14.88
N SER A 368 31.57 -5.65 -13.91
CA SER A 368 30.84 -6.06 -12.71
C SER A 368 30.50 -4.81 -11.87
N ILE A 369 29.25 -4.68 -11.43
CA ILE A 369 28.86 -3.57 -10.54
C ILE A 369 29.55 -3.74 -9.19
N PHE A 370 29.29 -4.85 -8.50
CA PHE A 370 29.79 -5.07 -7.14
C PHE A 370 31.29 -5.42 -7.08
N GLY A 371 31.80 -6.14 -8.10
CA GLY A 371 33.19 -6.59 -8.11
C GLY A 371 34.20 -5.64 -8.75
N GLU A 372 33.76 -4.57 -9.42
CA GLU A 372 34.67 -3.62 -10.09
C GLU A 372 34.27 -2.16 -9.86
N LEU A 373 33.02 -1.79 -10.18
CA LEU A 373 32.59 -0.39 -10.15
C LEU A 373 32.36 0.14 -8.73
N GLU A 374 31.78 -0.66 -7.86
CA GLU A 374 31.43 -0.25 -6.51
C GLU A 374 32.66 0.17 -5.70
N ASP A 375 33.70 -0.66 -5.70
CA ASP A 375 34.97 -0.38 -5.04
C ASP A 375 35.70 0.80 -5.69
N ALA A 376 35.80 0.81 -7.02
CA ALA A 376 36.53 1.86 -7.73
C ALA A 376 35.92 3.26 -7.56
N LEU A 377 34.62 3.33 -7.25
CA LEU A 377 33.88 4.59 -7.09
C LEU A 377 33.46 4.86 -5.64
N GLU A 378 33.83 4.00 -4.70
CA GLU A 378 33.46 4.07 -3.28
C GLU A 378 31.93 4.17 -3.06
N MET A 379 31.16 3.49 -3.91
CA MET A 379 29.70 3.61 -3.98
C MET A 379 28.92 2.60 -3.13
N SER A 380 29.62 1.75 -2.37
CA SER A 380 29.00 0.76 -1.46
C SER A 380 28.21 1.44 -0.34
N ILE A 381 27.03 0.91 -0.01
CA ILE A 381 26.17 1.41 1.07
C ILE A 381 26.08 0.39 2.21
N ASN A 382 25.93 -0.90 1.92
CA ASN A 382 25.65 -1.91 2.95
C ASN A 382 26.45 -3.22 2.84
N LYS A 383 27.35 -3.36 1.85
CA LYS A 383 28.21 -4.54 1.63
C LYS A 383 27.45 -5.86 1.41
N LEU A 384 26.16 -5.83 1.07
CA LEU A 384 25.35 -7.02 0.79
C LEU A 384 25.23 -7.32 -0.71
N ASP A 385 25.94 -6.58 -1.56
CA ASP A 385 25.87 -6.65 -3.03
C ASP A 385 24.42 -6.62 -3.55
N ASN A 386 23.59 -5.77 -2.92
CA ASN A 386 22.15 -5.73 -3.16
C ASN A 386 21.63 -4.32 -3.50
N GLU A 387 22.54 -3.36 -3.65
CA GLU A 387 22.24 -1.97 -3.98
C GLU A 387 21.60 -1.85 -5.37
N LEU A 388 20.61 -0.96 -5.48
CA LEU A 388 19.97 -0.64 -6.74
C LEU A 388 20.75 0.48 -7.44
N TRP A 389 21.42 0.12 -8.53
CA TRP A 389 22.19 1.04 -9.35
C TRP A 389 21.35 1.58 -10.51
N SER A 390 21.31 2.89 -10.62
CA SER A 390 20.57 3.63 -11.65
C SER A 390 21.47 4.65 -12.34
N VAL A 391 21.17 4.94 -13.60
CA VAL A 391 21.88 5.94 -14.39
C VAL A 391 20.88 6.92 -14.97
N SER A 392 21.14 8.21 -14.80
CA SER A 392 20.37 9.29 -15.38
C SER A 392 21.26 10.18 -16.24
N LYS A 393 20.72 10.77 -17.31
CA LYS A 393 21.49 11.66 -18.18
C LYS A 393 21.53 13.07 -17.59
N THR A 394 22.68 13.72 -17.67
CA THR A 394 22.87 15.14 -17.30
C THR A 394 23.27 15.94 -18.54
N PRO A 395 23.26 17.30 -18.49
CA PRO A 395 23.70 18.12 -19.63
C PRO A 395 25.15 17.85 -20.06
N THR A 396 26.00 17.39 -19.14
CA THR A 396 27.44 17.18 -19.35
C THR A 396 27.85 15.71 -19.40
N GLY A 397 26.92 14.77 -19.19
CA GLY A 397 27.20 13.34 -19.19
C GLY A 397 26.10 12.53 -18.52
N PHE A 398 26.44 11.82 -17.44
CA PHE A 398 25.56 10.92 -16.71
C PHE A 398 25.78 11.06 -15.19
N LEU A 399 24.73 10.78 -14.42
CA LEU A 399 24.77 10.64 -12.98
C LEU A 399 24.42 9.19 -12.64
N MET A 400 25.40 8.48 -12.07
CA MET A 400 25.17 7.16 -11.51
C MET A 400 24.77 7.30 -10.04
N ALA A 401 23.81 6.48 -9.62
CA ALA A 401 23.34 6.49 -8.24
C ALA A 401 23.10 5.07 -7.73
N SER A 402 23.72 4.75 -6.60
CA SER A 402 23.52 3.55 -5.79
C SER A 402 22.56 3.88 -4.64
N ARG A 403 21.60 2.97 -4.37
CA ARG A 403 20.58 3.11 -3.33
C ARG A 403 20.30 1.76 -2.67
N ARG A 404 19.57 1.80 -1.54
CA ARG A 404 19.16 0.68 -0.65
C ARG A 404 20.09 0.52 0.54
N TYR A 405 19.48 0.45 1.72
CA TYR A 405 20.15 0.16 2.98
C TYR A 405 19.39 -0.91 3.75
N GLY A 406 19.93 -2.13 3.71
CA GLY A 406 19.33 -3.34 4.26
C GLY A 406 18.80 -4.27 3.17
N HIS A 407 18.00 -5.26 3.57
CA HIS A 407 17.59 -6.35 2.66
C HIS A 407 16.54 -5.93 1.60
N GLY A 408 15.89 -4.77 1.72
CA GLY A 408 14.95 -4.28 0.70
C GLY A 408 13.54 -4.89 0.74
N ILE A 409 13.27 -5.83 1.66
CA ILE A 409 12.02 -6.60 1.71
C ILE A 409 11.01 -5.96 2.66
N GLY A 410 9.75 -5.91 2.25
CA GLY A 410 8.65 -5.40 3.07
C GLY A 410 8.69 -3.89 3.21
N MET A 411 8.50 -3.38 4.43
CA MET A 411 8.33 -1.95 4.67
C MET A 411 9.66 -1.19 4.63
N SER A 412 9.79 -0.20 3.74
CA SER A 412 10.86 0.81 3.87
C SER A 412 10.48 1.79 4.97
N GLN A 413 11.36 1.95 5.96
CA GLN A 413 11.18 2.95 7.01
C GLN A 413 11.20 4.37 6.40
N ARG A 414 12.12 4.65 5.47
CA ARG A 414 12.23 5.96 4.80
C ARG A 414 11.04 6.26 3.89
N GLY A 415 10.51 5.24 3.22
CA GLY A 415 9.30 5.38 2.42
C GLY A 415 8.05 5.55 3.30
N ALA A 416 7.92 4.80 4.40
CA ALA A 416 6.84 4.99 5.38
C ALA A 416 6.85 6.39 6.01
N MET A 417 8.03 6.93 6.36
CA MET A 417 8.17 8.31 6.82
C MET A 417 7.70 9.30 5.75
N ARG A 418 8.10 9.10 4.48
CA ARG A 418 7.68 9.97 3.37
C ARG A 418 6.18 9.89 3.13
N MET A 419 5.59 8.69 3.19
CA MET A 419 4.15 8.51 3.09
C MET A 419 3.41 9.28 4.20
N ALA A 420 3.87 9.14 5.44
CA ALA A 420 3.28 9.86 6.56
C ALA A 420 3.42 11.39 6.42
N GLN A 421 4.53 11.88 5.87
CA GLN A 421 4.71 13.31 5.55
C GLN A 421 3.76 13.80 4.46
N LEU A 422 3.34 12.91 3.54
CA LEU A 422 2.35 13.18 2.50
C LEU A 422 0.90 12.99 3.00
N GLY A 423 0.70 12.81 4.32
CA GLY A 423 -0.63 12.68 4.93
C GLY A 423 -1.20 11.25 4.93
N HIS A 424 -0.45 10.24 4.49
CA HIS A 424 -0.92 8.86 4.55
C HIS A 424 -1.01 8.35 5.99
N THR A 425 -2.09 7.63 6.29
CA THR A 425 -2.31 6.99 7.57
C THR A 425 -1.51 5.69 7.71
N TYR A 426 -1.30 5.21 8.94
CA TYR A 426 -0.51 4.01 9.21
C TYR A 426 -1.04 2.76 8.50
N ASP A 427 -2.34 2.70 8.26
CA ASP A 427 -2.99 1.59 7.58
C ASP A 427 -2.86 1.64 6.07
N GLN A 428 -2.79 2.84 5.48
CA GLN A 428 -2.39 2.99 4.09
C GLN A 428 -0.91 2.61 3.91
N ILE A 429 -0.04 3.02 4.84
CA ILE A 429 1.37 2.61 4.83
C ILE A 429 1.49 1.07 4.89
N ILE A 430 0.77 0.43 5.83
CA ILE A 430 0.74 -1.03 5.94
C ILE A 430 0.20 -1.68 4.67
N ALA A 431 -0.91 -1.18 4.11
CA ALA A 431 -1.51 -1.75 2.92
C ALA A 431 -0.62 -1.65 1.68
N PHE A 432 0.20 -0.60 1.61
CA PHE A 432 1.19 -0.45 0.55
C PHE A 432 2.29 -1.52 0.62
N TYR A 433 2.91 -1.68 1.80
CA TYR A 433 4.07 -2.55 1.98
C TYR A 433 3.72 -4.03 2.22
N PHE A 434 2.53 -4.30 2.75
CA PHE A 434 2.04 -5.62 3.11
C PHE A 434 0.68 -5.88 2.44
N PRO A 435 0.63 -5.92 1.09
CA PRO A 435 -0.61 -6.07 0.36
C PRO A 435 -1.30 -7.41 0.71
N GLY A 436 -2.62 -7.36 0.87
CA GLY A 436 -3.42 -8.53 1.23
C GLY A 436 -3.40 -8.91 2.72
N CYS A 437 -2.58 -8.26 3.54
CA CYS A 437 -2.62 -8.45 4.99
C CYS A 437 -3.85 -7.78 5.61
N ARG A 438 -4.50 -8.48 6.54
CA ARG A 438 -5.61 -7.96 7.34
C ARG A 438 -5.10 -7.45 8.67
N ARG A 439 -5.65 -6.34 9.15
CA ARG A 439 -5.39 -5.84 10.50
C ARG A 439 -6.37 -6.47 11.48
N ILE A 440 -5.83 -7.02 12.57
CA ILE A 440 -6.62 -7.60 13.65
C ILE A 440 -6.11 -7.03 14.97
N GLN A 441 -7.01 -6.62 15.86
CA GLN A 441 -6.68 -6.21 17.22
C GLN A 441 -6.94 -7.36 18.20
N TYR A 442 -5.93 -7.73 18.98
CA TYR A 442 -6.03 -8.72 20.06
C TYR A 442 -5.96 -8.06 21.43
N ILE A 443 -6.64 -8.65 22.41
CA ILE A 443 -6.33 -8.44 23.83
C ILE A 443 -5.06 -9.23 24.14
N LEU A 444 -3.99 -8.55 24.55
CA LEU A 444 -2.72 -9.18 24.89
C LEU A 444 -2.58 -9.27 26.41
N THR A 445 -2.49 -10.48 26.95
CA THR A 445 -2.48 -10.70 28.41
C THR A 445 -1.09 -10.43 29.00
N LYS A 446 -1.05 -9.62 30.06
CA LYS A 446 0.15 -9.40 30.90
C LYS A 446 0.07 -10.25 32.15
N SER A 447 1.14 -10.99 32.47
CA SER A 447 1.23 -11.75 33.72
C SER A 447 2.36 -11.25 34.64
N VAL A 448 2.12 -11.39 35.94
CA VAL A 448 3.12 -11.21 37.01
C VAL A 448 2.99 -12.32 38.05
N LEU A 449 3.95 -12.46 38.96
CA LEU A 449 3.79 -13.35 40.10
C LEU A 449 2.81 -12.76 41.12
N SER A 450 2.02 -13.62 41.77
CA SER A 450 1.31 -13.23 43.00
C SER A 450 2.30 -12.67 44.05
N ALA A 451 1.81 -11.79 44.94
CA ALA A 451 2.61 -11.31 46.07
C ALA A 451 3.23 -12.50 46.82
N TYR A 452 4.52 -12.41 47.18
CA TYR A 452 5.30 -13.55 47.69
C TYR A 452 4.56 -14.30 48.80
N VAL A 453 4.14 -15.54 48.51
CA VAL A 453 3.72 -16.54 49.49
C VAL A 453 4.70 -17.69 49.39
N PHE A 454 5.31 -18.05 50.52
CA PHE A 454 6.32 -19.10 50.59
C PHE A 454 5.77 -20.40 49.96
N GLY A 455 6.40 -20.87 48.89
CA GLY A 455 6.05 -22.14 48.23
C GLY A 455 4.96 -22.09 47.15
N SER A 456 4.41 -20.91 46.79
CA SER A 456 3.46 -20.81 45.66
C SER A 456 4.03 -20.00 44.49
N ASP A 457 4.23 -20.65 43.35
CA ASP A 457 4.82 -20.07 42.13
C ASP A 457 3.75 -19.69 41.09
N SER A 458 2.53 -19.35 41.55
CA SER A 458 1.39 -19.11 40.67
C SER A 458 1.43 -17.71 40.05
N ALA A 459 1.51 -17.67 38.72
CA ALA A 459 1.38 -16.44 37.93
C ALA A 459 -0.09 -15.98 37.87
N VAL A 460 -0.31 -14.67 37.96
CA VAL A 460 -1.62 -14.03 37.86
C VAL A 460 -1.63 -13.17 36.59
N ILE A 461 -2.73 -13.24 35.83
CA ILE A 461 -2.98 -12.31 34.72
C ILE A 461 -3.50 -11.02 35.32
N VAL A 462 -2.77 -9.92 35.12
CA VAL A 462 -3.03 -8.64 35.81
C VAL A 462 -3.65 -7.61 34.89
N ASP A 463 -3.43 -7.76 33.58
CA ASP A 463 -3.94 -6.81 32.59
C ASP A 463 -4.75 -7.61 31.54
N GLN A 464 -6.07 -7.52 31.68
CA GLN A 464 -7.06 -7.83 30.66
C GLN A 464 -7.64 -6.48 30.26
N VAL A 465 -6.91 -5.69 29.48
CA VAL A 465 -7.50 -4.45 28.97
C VAL A 465 -8.57 -4.85 27.98
N ASP A 466 -9.82 -4.76 28.41
CA ASP A 466 -10.98 -4.80 27.54
C ASP A 466 -10.78 -3.69 26.47
N PRO A 467 -10.84 -4.01 25.17
CA PRO A 467 -10.76 -3.01 24.10
C PRO A 467 -11.77 -1.87 24.28
N ALA A 468 -12.87 -2.09 25.03
CA ALA A 468 -13.85 -1.09 25.39
C ALA A 468 -13.49 -0.20 26.60
N GLN A 469 -12.50 -0.57 27.44
CA GLN A 469 -12.12 0.17 28.66
C GLN A 469 -10.83 0.98 28.54
N MET A 470 -10.48 1.44 27.34
CA MET A 470 -9.44 2.47 27.15
C MET A 470 -9.96 3.83 27.67
N GLU A 471 -10.07 4.01 28.99
CA GLU A 471 -10.33 5.32 29.59
C GLU A 471 -9.16 6.27 29.30
N GLY A 472 -9.48 7.38 28.64
CA GLY A 472 -8.56 8.41 28.19
C GLY A 472 -8.65 8.73 26.70
N GLY A 473 -9.29 7.87 25.91
CA GLY A 473 -9.66 8.16 24.53
C GLY A 473 -11.17 8.32 24.45
N GLY A 474 -11.66 9.56 24.47
CA GLY A 474 -13.03 9.83 24.07
C GLY A 474 -13.38 9.08 22.78
N GLY A 475 -14.63 8.62 22.64
CA GLY A 475 -15.08 7.78 21.53
C GLY A 475 -14.50 8.27 20.20
N VAL A 476 -14.17 7.37 19.30
CA VAL A 476 -13.47 7.70 18.06
C VAL A 476 -14.40 7.49 16.88
N GLY A 477 -14.42 8.45 15.97
CA GLY A 477 -15.12 8.38 14.69
C GLY A 477 -14.10 8.21 13.58
N ILE A 478 -14.32 7.24 12.69
CA ILE A 478 -13.51 7.07 11.48
C ILE A 478 -14.35 7.51 10.28
N VAL A 479 -13.87 8.51 9.55
CA VAL A 479 -14.56 9.03 8.36
C VAL A 479 -14.63 7.95 7.29
N SER A 480 -15.85 7.61 6.90
CA SER A 480 -16.21 6.52 6.00
C SER A 480 -17.04 7.09 4.85
N LEU A 481 -16.37 7.49 3.77
CA LEU A 481 -16.98 8.03 2.55
C LEU A 481 -17.05 6.97 1.46
N ARG A 482 -18.10 7.02 0.62
CA ARG A 482 -18.22 6.15 -0.56
C ARG A 482 -17.18 6.47 -1.63
N ASP A 483 -16.77 7.73 -1.79
CA ASP A 483 -15.56 8.12 -2.53
C ASP A 483 -14.41 8.36 -1.55
N THR A 484 -13.34 7.58 -1.68
CA THR A 484 -12.15 7.64 -0.81
C THR A 484 -11.19 8.80 -1.14
N ARG A 485 -11.47 9.59 -2.19
CA ARG A 485 -10.83 10.90 -2.46
C ARG A 485 -11.62 12.09 -1.93
N GLY A 486 -12.86 11.86 -1.49
CA GLY A 486 -13.70 12.92 -0.94
C GLY A 486 -13.23 13.38 0.44
N SER A 487 -13.63 14.59 0.79
CA SER A 487 -13.51 15.10 2.15
C SER A 487 -14.91 15.37 2.71
N LEU A 488 -15.16 14.88 3.92
CA LEU A 488 -16.39 15.10 4.68
C LEU A 488 -16.40 16.56 5.18
N PRO A 489 -17.32 17.41 4.72
CA PRO A 489 -17.47 18.76 5.26
C PRO A 489 -17.81 18.69 6.75
N VAL A 490 -17.23 19.60 7.53
CA VAL A 490 -17.51 19.70 8.96
C VAL A 490 -18.05 21.06 9.27
N HIS A 491 -19.27 21.06 9.78
CA HIS A 491 -20.13 22.21 9.90
C HIS A 491 -19.98 22.87 11.27
N LYS A 492 -20.27 24.18 11.33
CA LYS A 492 -20.22 24.95 12.58
C LYS A 492 -21.36 24.57 13.53
N SER A 493 -22.48 24.09 13.00
CA SER A 493 -23.61 23.55 13.76
C SER A 493 -24.13 22.26 13.10
N ALA A 494 -24.98 21.51 13.79
CA ALA A 494 -25.62 20.29 13.30
C ALA A 494 -26.71 20.58 12.23
N ASP A 495 -26.32 21.21 11.13
CA ASP A 495 -27.19 21.59 10.02
C ASP A 495 -26.39 21.71 8.72
N THR A 496 -26.95 21.20 7.62
CA THR A 496 -26.34 21.19 6.28
C THR A 496 -26.18 22.59 5.68
N GLY A 497 -26.98 23.57 6.13
CA GLY A 497 -26.90 24.97 5.68
C GLY A 497 -25.89 25.81 6.45
N SER A 498 -25.27 25.27 7.50
CA SER A 498 -24.34 26.03 8.34
C SER A 498 -22.93 26.10 7.73
N ASP A 499 -22.22 27.20 8.02
CA ASP A 499 -20.88 27.45 7.50
C ASP A 499 -19.95 26.26 7.78
N VAL A 500 -19.20 25.86 6.75
CA VAL A 500 -18.21 24.79 6.88
C VAL A 500 -16.96 25.34 7.55
N VAL A 501 -16.49 24.61 8.56
CA VAL A 501 -15.36 24.94 9.41
C VAL A 501 -14.07 24.33 8.86
N TRP A 502 -14.12 23.11 8.31
CA TRP A 502 -13.05 22.46 7.54
C TRP A 502 -13.62 21.30 6.69
N ALA A 503 -12.76 20.48 6.07
CA ALA A 503 -13.13 19.17 5.53
C ALA A 503 -12.18 18.04 5.99
N LEU A 504 -12.72 16.84 6.27
CA LEU A 504 -11.97 15.67 6.74
C LEU A 504 -11.82 14.61 5.63
N PRO A 505 -10.61 14.14 5.30
CA PRO A 505 -10.46 13.10 4.27
C PRO A 505 -11.05 11.75 4.71
N HIS A 506 -11.36 10.88 3.74
CA HIS A 506 -11.70 9.48 4.02
C HIS A 506 -10.63 8.80 4.89
N GLY A 507 -11.05 8.05 5.92
CA GLY A 507 -10.17 7.39 6.88
C GLY A 507 -9.64 8.29 7.99
N ALA A 508 -9.94 9.60 7.97
CA ALA A 508 -9.59 10.51 9.06
C ALA A 508 -10.17 10.01 10.39
N THR A 509 -9.32 9.96 11.40
CA THR A 509 -9.70 9.58 12.76
C THR A 509 -10.01 10.85 13.55
N VAL A 510 -11.23 10.97 14.05
CA VAL A 510 -11.70 12.11 14.84
C VAL A 510 -12.15 11.67 16.23
N THR A 511 -12.06 12.57 17.21
CA THR A 511 -12.63 12.35 18.53
C THR A 511 -14.13 12.65 18.48
N LEU A 512 -14.99 11.70 18.79
CA LEU A 512 -16.43 11.87 19.05
C LEU A 512 -16.62 12.65 20.35
N LEU A 513 -17.20 13.82 20.23
CA LEU A 513 -17.55 14.70 21.36
C LEU A 513 -18.99 14.45 21.80
N SER A 514 -19.91 14.28 20.83
CA SER A 514 -21.30 13.85 21.07
C SER A 514 -21.87 13.12 19.85
N VAL A 515 -22.81 12.21 20.06
CA VAL A 515 -23.55 11.51 18.98
C VAL A 515 -25.04 11.84 19.10
N GLN A 516 -25.63 12.36 18.02
CA GLN A 516 -27.07 12.54 17.84
C GLN A 516 -27.54 11.65 16.66
N GLU A 517 -28.85 11.50 16.44
CA GLU A 517 -29.41 10.55 15.47
C GLU A 517 -28.87 10.75 14.04
N GLU A 518 -28.75 12.00 13.58
CA GLU A 518 -28.23 12.32 12.24
C GLU A 518 -26.84 12.99 12.25
N TRP A 519 -26.49 13.72 13.31
CA TRP A 519 -25.27 14.52 13.40
C TRP A 519 -24.38 14.09 14.57
N CYS A 520 -23.07 14.19 14.40
CA CYS A 520 -22.07 13.91 15.43
C CYS A 520 -21.19 15.13 15.61
N SER A 521 -20.98 15.56 16.86
CA SER A 521 -19.96 16.55 17.17
C SER A 521 -18.61 15.85 17.26
N VAL A 522 -17.61 16.36 16.55
CA VAL A 522 -16.29 15.76 16.41
C VAL A 522 -15.18 16.78 16.65
N GLY A 523 -14.04 16.32 17.16
CA GLY A 523 -12.81 17.07 17.32
C GLY A 523 -11.67 16.46 16.51
N PHE A 524 -10.79 17.29 15.96
CA PHE A 524 -9.57 16.86 15.29
C PHE A 524 -8.46 17.91 15.49
N GLY A 525 -7.44 17.53 16.25
CA GLY A 525 -6.45 18.48 16.78
C GLY A 525 -7.11 19.49 17.74
N GLY A 526 -6.92 20.79 17.49
CA GLY A 526 -7.44 21.88 18.32
C GLY A 526 -8.79 22.47 17.87
N ILE A 527 -9.48 21.83 16.93
CA ILE A 527 -10.71 22.33 16.30
C ILE A 527 -11.84 21.33 16.52
N SER A 528 -13.06 21.84 16.67
CA SER A 528 -14.29 21.06 16.78
C SER A 528 -15.36 21.52 15.80
N GLY A 529 -16.29 20.64 15.46
CA GLY A 529 -17.42 20.92 14.59
C GLY A 529 -18.39 19.73 14.49
N TYR A 530 -19.32 19.78 13.54
CA TYR A 530 -20.38 18.79 13.37
C TYR A 530 -20.31 18.10 12.01
N VAL A 531 -20.49 16.78 11.99
CA VAL A 531 -20.54 15.98 10.76
C VAL A 531 -21.75 15.07 10.74
N GLN A 532 -22.22 14.69 9.56
CA GLN A 532 -23.28 13.70 9.46
C GLN A 532 -22.78 12.33 9.91
N GLY A 533 -23.49 11.74 10.87
CA GLY A 533 -23.10 10.50 11.53
C GLY A 533 -23.07 9.29 10.61
N ALA A 534 -23.77 9.33 9.48
CA ALA A 534 -23.77 8.28 8.46
C ALA A 534 -22.40 8.09 7.78
N PHE A 535 -21.54 9.11 7.81
CA PHE A 535 -20.18 9.05 7.28
C PHE A 535 -19.14 8.74 8.35
N LEU A 536 -19.55 8.29 9.54
CA LEU A 536 -18.64 7.89 10.61
C LEU A 536 -18.87 6.45 11.00
N THR A 537 -17.78 5.67 11.00
CA THR A 537 -17.73 4.43 11.78
C THR A 537 -17.36 4.80 13.22
N LYS A 538 -18.31 4.69 14.14
CA LYS A 538 -18.20 5.15 15.53
C LYS A 538 -17.70 4.00 16.42
N GLN A 539 -16.79 4.29 17.35
CA GLN A 539 -16.23 3.33 18.31
C GLN A 539 -16.13 3.98 19.69
N GLY A 540 -16.66 3.33 20.73
CA GLY A 540 -16.64 3.86 22.10
C GLY A 540 -17.65 5.00 22.35
N GLU A 541 -17.78 5.39 23.61
CA GLU A 541 -18.71 6.44 24.05
C GLU A 541 -18.13 7.85 23.88
N PRO A 542 -18.94 8.87 23.52
CA PRO A 542 -18.44 10.21 23.26
C PRO A 542 -17.76 10.86 24.47
N SER A 543 -16.67 11.59 24.23
CA SER A 543 -15.82 12.15 25.27
C SER A 543 -16.46 13.22 26.16
N GLY A 544 -17.53 13.87 25.69
CA GLY A 544 -18.16 15.04 26.34
C GLY A 544 -17.30 16.31 26.44
N ALA A 545 -15.98 16.23 26.24
CA ALA A 545 -15.06 17.35 26.36
C ALA A 545 -14.88 18.10 25.03
N VAL A 546 -15.22 19.39 25.00
CA VAL A 546 -15.12 20.24 23.79
C VAL A 546 -13.80 21.01 23.80
N PRO A 547 -12.86 20.78 22.86
CA PRO A 547 -11.85 21.78 22.55
C PRO A 547 -12.51 22.90 21.73
N VAL A 548 -12.56 24.11 22.29
CA VAL A 548 -12.96 25.32 21.57
C VAL A 548 -11.71 26.11 21.21
N SER A 549 -11.57 26.47 19.94
CA SER A 549 -10.92 27.73 19.57
C SER A 549 -11.75 28.39 18.47
N GLY A 550 -12.04 29.68 18.63
CA GLY A 550 -12.72 30.46 17.62
C GLY A 550 -11.82 30.65 16.41
N ILE A 551 -12.19 30.07 15.27
CA ILE A 551 -11.51 30.33 14.00
C ILE A 551 -11.83 31.77 13.60
N LEU A 552 -10.79 32.59 13.43
CA LEU A 552 -10.89 33.99 13.04
C LEU A 552 -10.99 34.17 11.51
N GLY A 553 -10.58 33.15 10.75
CA GLY A 553 -10.62 33.13 9.29
C GLY A 553 -9.83 31.95 8.73
N TYR A 554 -9.63 31.93 7.42
CA TYR A 554 -8.94 30.86 6.69
C TYR A 554 -7.86 31.46 5.81
N GLY A 555 -6.71 30.80 5.71
CA GLY A 555 -5.64 31.19 4.80
C GLY A 555 -5.38 30.10 3.77
N THR A 556 -5.47 30.44 2.49
CA THR A 556 -4.97 29.57 1.41
C THR A 556 -3.51 29.86 1.15
N VAL A 557 -2.64 28.84 1.22
CA VAL A 557 -1.21 29.01 1.00
C VAL A 557 -0.92 29.42 -0.45
N LYS A 558 -0.19 30.51 -0.63
CA LYS A 558 0.22 31.07 -1.93
C LYS A 558 1.60 30.54 -2.34
N GLY A 559 1.81 30.26 -3.62
CA GLY A 559 3.09 29.83 -4.19
C GLY A 559 2.97 28.61 -5.10
N THR A 560 4.09 28.00 -5.47
CA THR A 560 4.14 26.76 -6.27
C THR A 560 4.61 25.54 -5.49
N ASP A 561 5.16 25.73 -4.29
CA ASP A 561 5.84 24.69 -3.52
C ASP A 561 5.13 24.47 -2.17
N PHE A 562 5.61 25.08 -1.08
CA PHE A 562 5.07 24.89 0.28
C PHE A 562 5.38 26.07 1.22
N LEU A 563 4.69 26.14 2.35
CA LEU A 563 4.87 27.11 3.43
C LEU A 563 5.24 26.40 4.74
N ASN A 564 6.32 26.83 5.39
CA ASN A 564 6.77 26.21 6.65
C ASN A 564 5.89 26.64 7.84
N LEU A 565 5.29 25.66 8.53
CA LEU A 565 4.68 25.81 9.86
C LEU A 565 5.76 25.77 10.93
N ARG A 566 5.84 26.77 11.81
CA ARG A 566 6.90 26.91 12.82
C ARG A 566 6.40 26.86 14.25
N ALA A 567 7.28 26.47 15.17
CA ALA A 567 6.95 26.35 16.60
C ALA A 567 6.67 27.69 17.30
N ALA A 568 7.23 28.80 16.76
CA ALA A 568 7.03 30.15 17.26
C ALA A 568 6.97 31.16 16.10
N ALA A 569 6.45 32.36 16.36
CA ALA A 569 6.36 33.47 15.40
C ALA A 569 7.75 34.09 15.12
N SER A 570 8.65 33.31 14.53
CA SER A 570 10.02 33.68 14.21
C SER A 570 10.54 32.88 13.01
N ASP A 571 11.33 33.52 12.16
CA ASP A 571 11.97 32.92 10.98
C ASP A 571 13.05 31.88 11.33
N THR A 572 13.57 31.94 12.56
CA THR A 572 14.56 31.02 13.13
C THR A 572 13.95 29.90 13.98
N ALA A 573 12.63 29.93 14.22
CA ALA A 573 11.96 28.90 15.01
C ALA A 573 11.93 27.55 14.28
N GLN A 574 11.96 26.46 15.05
CA GLN A 574 11.89 25.09 14.54
C GLN A 574 10.70 24.93 13.59
N ILE A 575 10.95 24.33 12.42
CA ILE A 575 9.91 23.96 11.46
C ILE A 575 9.23 22.70 11.98
N LEU A 576 7.92 22.78 12.19
CA LEU A 576 7.06 21.69 12.64
C LEU A 576 6.54 20.87 11.47
N ALA A 577 6.08 21.54 10.41
CA ALA A 577 5.55 20.94 9.19
C ALA A 577 5.75 21.86 7.97
N GLN A 578 5.48 21.32 6.78
CA GLN A 578 5.36 22.09 5.54
C GLN A 578 3.93 21.93 5.03
N ILE A 579 3.31 23.04 4.64
CA ILE A 579 1.93 23.15 4.19
C ILE A 579 1.96 23.40 2.69
N ASP A 580 1.30 22.57 1.89
CA ASP A 580 1.44 22.65 0.44
C ASP A 580 0.79 23.90 -0.14
N ALA A 581 1.31 24.40 -1.26
CA ALA A 581 0.67 25.51 -1.98
C ALA A 581 -0.75 25.14 -2.42
N GLY A 582 -1.71 26.03 -2.15
CA GLY A 582 -3.14 25.80 -2.37
C GLY A 582 -3.88 25.16 -1.19
N GLU A 583 -3.18 24.65 -0.17
CA GLU A 583 -3.80 24.10 1.03
C GLU A 583 -4.46 25.22 1.87
N VAL A 584 -5.63 24.92 2.43
CA VAL A 584 -6.44 25.85 3.22
C VAL A 584 -6.28 25.54 4.69
N VAL A 585 -5.78 26.51 5.45
CA VAL A 585 -5.53 26.35 6.88
C VAL A 585 -6.33 27.33 7.74
N PRO A 586 -6.80 26.93 8.93
CA PRO A 586 -7.57 27.79 9.81
C PRO A 586 -6.66 28.79 10.53
N ILE A 587 -7.11 30.03 10.69
CA ILE A 587 -6.39 31.09 11.39
C ILE A 587 -7.01 31.25 12.78
N PHE A 588 -6.23 31.02 13.82
CA PHE A 588 -6.67 31.14 15.21
C PHE A 588 -6.32 32.48 15.84
N GLU A 589 -5.21 33.08 15.41
CA GLU A 589 -4.65 34.28 16.00
C GLU A 589 -3.74 34.97 14.98
N SER A 590 -3.67 36.30 15.02
CA SER A 590 -2.73 37.10 14.22
C SER A 590 -1.77 37.86 15.15
N LEU A 591 -0.47 37.67 14.96
CA LEU A 591 0.61 38.31 15.71
C LEU A 591 1.57 39.01 14.74
N GLY A 592 1.29 40.28 14.43
CA GLY A 592 2.07 41.05 13.46
C GLY A 592 2.06 40.39 12.07
N SER A 593 3.24 40.07 11.52
CA SER A 593 3.38 39.39 10.23
C SER A 593 3.16 37.87 10.29
N TRP A 594 2.87 37.32 11.47
CA TRP A 594 2.67 35.88 11.68
C TRP A 594 1.23 35.59 12.04
N VAL A 595 0.73 34.42 11.63
CA VAL A 595 -0.56 33.89 12.05
C VAL A 595 -0.38 32.52 12.66
N ARG A 596 -1.14 32.24 13.72
CA ARG A 596 -1.20 30.92 14.34
C ARG A 596 -2.22 30.07 13.59
N THR A 597 -1.82 28.89 13.15
CA THR A 597 -2.61 27.99 12.33
C THR A 597 -2.35 26.52 12.68
N GLN A 598 -3.07 25.60 12.03
CA GLN A 598 -2.91 24.14 12.19
C GLN A 598 -2.83 23.48 10.81
N ALA A 599 -1.88 22.56 10.65
CA ALA A 599 -1.79 21.64 9.51
C ALA A 599 -1.79 20.21 10.05
N GLY A 600 -2.77 19.39 9.62
CA GLY A 600 -3.03 18.10 10.25
C GLY A 600 -3.33 18.23 11.75
N LEU A 601 -2.55 17.55 12.60
CA LEU A 601 -2.66 17.60 14.07
C LEU A 601 -1.71 18.62 14.73
N GLN A 602 -0.86 19.29 13.96
CA GLN A 602 0.16 20.19 14.50
C GLN A 602 -0.29 21.65 14.42
N SER A 603 -0.23 22.36 15.54
CA SER A 603 -0.44 23.81 15.62
C SER A 603 0.88 24.56 15.65
N GLY A 604 0.98 25.66 14.91
CA GLY A 604 2.19 26.48 14.84
C GLY A 604 1.93 27.85 14.20
N TYR A 605 2.98 28.52 13.75
CA TYR A 605 2.94 29.86 13.16
C TYR A 605 3.44 29.84 11.72
N VAL A 606 2.74 30.56 10.84
CA VAL A 606 3.16 30.83 9.46
C VAL A 606 3.15 32.33 9.19
N VAL A 607 3.87 32.76 8.15
CA VAL A 607 3.94 34.17 7.78
C VAL A 607 2.69 34.56 6.97
N ALA A 608 1.96 35.56 7.42
CA ALA A 608 0.65 35.98 6.89
C ALA A 608 0.71 36.36 5.40
N SER A 609 1.83 36.94 4.94
CA SER A 609 1.99 37.36 3.54
C SER A 609 2.00 36.20 2.54
N PHE A 610 2.18 34.95 3.00
CA PHE A 610 2.07 33.74 2.18
C PHE A 610 0.66 33.14 2.18
N LEU A 611 -0.30 33.77 2.83
CA LEU A 611 -1.69 33.35 2.80
C LEU A 611 -2.55 34.31 1.97
N SER A 612 -3.53 33.76 1.28
CA SER A 612 -4.72 34.49 0.82
C SER A 612 -5.81 34.27 1.86
N VAL A 613 -6.22 35.32 2.56
CA VAL A 613 -7.13 35.20 3.71
C VAL A 613 -8.59 35.34 3.28
N SER A 614 -9.46 34.51 3.82
CA SER A 614 -10.91 34.50 3.64
C SER A 614 -11.62 34.39 4.99
N GLU A 615 -12.77 35.02 5.14
CA GLU A 615 -13.62 34.89 6.34
C GLU A 615 -14.41 33.57 6.36
N LYS A 616 -14.64 32.96 5.20
CA LYS A 616 -15.32 31.67 5.04
C LYS A 616 -14.35 30.60 4.55
N TYR A 617 -14.57 29.34 4.94
CA TYR A 617 -13.79 28.23 4.41
C TYR A 617 -14.03 28.14 2.89
N PRO A 618 -13.00 28.31 2.05
CA PRO A 618 -13.14 28.20 0.61
C PRO A 618 -13.31 26.73 0.24
N MET A 619 -14.56 26.26 0.21
CA MET A 619 -14.93 24.99 -0.41
C MET A 619 -15.86 25.24 -1.59
N GLU A 620 -15.63 24.52 -2.69
CA GLU A 620 -16.74 24.14 -3.57
C GLU A 620 -17.49 23.01 -2.87
N VAL A 621 -18.67 23.32 -2.33
CA VAL A 621 -19.53 22.35 -1.65
C VAL A 621 -20.17 21.46 -2.71
N ALA A 622 -19.96 20.14 -2.59
CA ALA A 622 -20.81 19.17 -3.27
C ALA A 622 -22.20 19.21 -2.64
N ASP A 623 -23.15 19.85 -3.32
CA ASP A 623 -24.57 19.66 -3.03
C ASP A 623 -24.94 18.24 -3.48
N PRO A 624 -25.36 17.34 -2.56
CA PRO A 624 -25.73 15.99 -2.91
C PRO A 624 -26.97 15.91 -3.83
N SER A 625 -27.69 17.02 -4.07
CA SER A 625 -28.80 17.10 -5.03
C SER A 625 -28.43 17.55 -6.45
N LEU A 626 -27.17 17.97 -6.70
CA LEU A 626 -26.72 18.50 -8.01
C LEU A 626 -25.84 17.53 -8.83
N LEU A 627 -25.73 16.26 -8.42
CA LEU A 627 -24.77 15.33 -9.01
C LEU A 627 -25.26 14.62 -10.27
N GLN A 628 -26.35 15.06 -10.91
CA GLN A 628 -26.79 14.50 -12.18
C GLN A 628 -26.57 15.50 -13.33
N ALA A 629 -25.96 15.01 -14.40
CA ALA A 629 -25.82 15.71 -15.65
C ALA A 629 -26.27 14.82 -16.80
N VAL A 630 -26.68 15.47 -17.89
CA VAL A 630 -27.00 14.79 -19.14
C VAL A 630 -25.88 15.06 -20.12
N VAL A 631 -25.46 14.04 -20.85
CA VAL A 631 -24.48 14.20 -21.92
C VAL A 631 -25.08 15.04 -23.04
N ASP A 632 -24.38 16.09 -23.45
CA ASP A 632 -24.78 17.05 -24.47
C ASP A 632 -23.54 17.48 -25.29
N ALA A 633 -23.00 16.52 -26.04
CA ALA A 633 -21.80 16.70 -26.86
C ALA A 633 -22.15 17.14 -28.30
N PRO A 634 -21.34 18.02 -28.93
CA PRO A 634 -21.57 18.47 -30.32
C PRO A 634 -21.61 17.34 -31.37
N LEU A 635 -21.03 16.18 -31.06
CA LEU A 635 -20.94 15.02 -31.94
C LEU A 635 -22.05 13.98 -31.69
N GLY A 636 -22.99 14.26 -30.78
CA GLY A 636 -24.09 13.36 -30.42
C GLY A 636 -23.73 12.30 -29.38
N PHE A 637 -22.46 12.22 -28.99
CA PHE A 637 -21.96 11.35 -27.93
C PHE A 637 -20.65 11.91 -27.35
N ALA A 638 -20.35 11.56 -26.11
CA ALA A 638 -19.14 11.90 -25.39
C ALA A 638 -18.36 10.63 -25.01
N TRP A 639 -17.03 10.69 -24.99
CA TRP A 639 -16.22 9.53 -24.60
C TRP A 639 -16.01 9.50 -23.09
N LEU A 640 -16.43 8.42 -22.44
CA LEU A 640 -16.05 8.10 -21.07
C LEU A 640 -14.64 7.47 -21.10
N ARG A 641 -13.67 8.13 -20.47
CA ARG A 641 -12.25 7.76 -20.55
C ARG A 641 -11.70 7.30 -19.22
N GLU A 642 -10.66 6.47 -19.25
CA GLU A 642 -10.00 5.95 -18.05
C GLU A 642 -9.23 7.04 -17.28
N SER A 643 -8.78 8.10 -17.98
CA SER A 643 -8.08 9.25 -17.39
C SER A 643 -8.40 10.55 -18.16
N PRO A 644 -8.13 11.74 -17.57
CA PRO A 644 -8.31 13.02 -18.25
C PRO A 644 -7.34 13.16 -19.43
N GLY A 645 -7.87 13.36 -20.63
CA GLY A 645 -7.06 13.59 -21.83
C GLY A 645 -7.72 13.08 -23.11
N LEU A 646 -7.59 13.84 -24.20
CA LEU A 646 -8.18 13.49 -25.49
C LEU A 646 -7.58 12.22 -26.11
N THR A 647 -6.40 11.80 -25.64
CA THR A 647 -5.68 10.59 -26.06
C THR A 647 -5.82 9.42 -25.08
N ALA A 648 -6.51 9.62 -23.94
CA ALA A 648 -6.71 8.58 -22.94
C ALA A 648 -7.62 7.46 -23.47
N ARG A 649 -7.39 6.24 -22.98
CA ARG A 649 -8.17 5.05 -23.35
C ARG A 649 -9.65 5.31 -23.10
N ALA A 650 -10.46 5.22 -24.15
CA ALA A 650 -11.90 5.27 -24.04
C ALA A 650 -12.40 3.96 -23.42
N LEU A 651 -13.15 4.07 -22.32
CA LEU A 651 -13.85 2.97 -21.67
C LEU A 651 -15.12 2.65 -22.45
N LEU A 652 -15.92 3.67 -22.76
CA LEU A 652 -17.15 3.56 -23.55
C LEU A 652 -17.60 4.93 -24.11
N SER A 653 -18.56 4.93 -25.04
CA SER A 653 -19.20 6.14 -25.56
C SER A 653 -20.55 6.37 -24.88
N LEU A 654 -20.75 7.53 -24.30
CA LEU A 654 -22.01 7.99 -23.72
C LEU A 654 -22.79 8.78 -24.77
N GLN A 655 -24.01 8.36 -25.10
CA GLN A 655 -24.83 9.08 -26.07
C GLN A 655 -25.42 10.36 -25.46
N ASN A 656 -25.69 11.39 -26.27
CA ASN A 656 -26.42 12.56 -25.77
C ASN A 656 -27.78 12.13 -25.21
N GLY A 657 -28.16 12.72 -24.07
CA GLY A 657 -29.33 12.27 -23.31
C GLY A 657 -29.00 11.21 -22.23
N ALA A 658 -27.80 10.63 -22.22
CA ALA A 658 -27.38 9.72 -21.16
C ALA A 658 -27.22 10.48 -19.84
N PHE A 659 -27.89 10.00 -18.79
CA PHE A 659 -27.69 10.49 -17.43
C PHE A 659 -26.39 9.97 -16.87
N VAL A 660 -25.56 10.89 -16.39
CA VAL A 660 -24.30 10.58 -15.75
C VAL A 660 -24.25 11.24 -14.39
N THR A 661 -23.71 10.51 -13.43
CA THR A 661 -23.52 11.05 -12.08
C THR A 661 -22.17 11.76 -12.05
N ILE A 662 -22.15 13.08 -11.92
CA ILE A 662 -20.89 13.80 -11.74
C ILE A 662 -20.30 13.41 -10.39
N VAL A 663 -19.06 12.96 -10.39
CA VAL A 663 -18.30 12.60 -9.18
C VAL A 663 -17.46 13.79 -8.72
N TYR A 664 -16.79 14.46 -9.66
CA TYR A 664 -16.15 15.79 -9.53
C TYR A 664 -15.67 16.25 -10.91
N GLY A 665 -15.38 17.54 -11.13
CA GLY A 665 -14.86 18.02 -12.42
C GLY A 665 -14.18 19.39 -12.33
N ASP A 666 -13.37 19.72 -13.33
CA ASP A 666 -12.79 21.05 -13.54
C ASP A 666 -13.37 21.68 -14.82
N SER A 667 -12.86 22.85 -15.24
CA SER A 667 -13.33 23.55 -16.45
C SER A 667 -13.16 22.80 -17.78
N ILE A 668 -12.42 21.69 -17.78
CA ILE A 668 -12.03 20.94 -18.99
C ILE A 668 -12.55 19.50 -18.91
N TRP A 669 -12.37 18.81 -17.78
CA TRP A 669 -12.74 17.40 -17.59
C TRP A 669 -13.61 17.19 -16.35
N SER A 670 -14.70 16.47 -16.54
CA SER A 670 -15.59 16.01 -15.48
C SER A 670 -15.48 14.50 -15.33
N ARG A 671 -15.23 14.03 -14.12
CA ARG A 671 -15.30 12.61 -13.78
C ARG A 671 -16.75 12.25 -13.51
N VAL A 672 -17.26 11.29 -14.24
CA VAL A 672 -18.67 10.89 -14.19
C VAL A 672 -18.82 9.37 -14.07
N GLY A 673 -19.87 8.94 -13.39
CA GLY A 673 -20.29 7.55 -13.29
C GLY A 673 -21.45 7.27 -14.26
N TYR A 674 -21.40 6.11 -14.92
CA TYR A 674 -22.45 5.61 -15.81
C TYR A 674 -22.57 4.09 -15.66
N GLY A 675 -23.65 3.62 -15.03
CA GLY A 675 -23.77 2.21 -14.62
C GLY A 675 -22.72 1.83 -13.58
N ASP A 676 -22.01 0.71 -13.80
CA ASP A 676 -20.90 0.25 -12.96
C ASP A 676 -19.54 0.89 -13.34
N GLU A 677 -19.51 1.68 -14.42
CA GLU A 677 -18.30 2.27 -14.99
C GLU A 677 -18.11 3.71 -14.51
N ILE A 678 -16.87 4.07 -14.15
CA ILE A 678 -16.50 5.44 -13.75
C ILE A 678 -15.33 5.91 -14.60
N GLY A 679 -15.47 7.07 -15.23
CA GLY A 679 -14.44 7.63 -16.09
C GLY A 679 -14.54 9.14 -16.24
N TYR A 680 -13.83 9.69 -17.22
CA TYR A 680 -13.72 11.13 -17.47
C TYR A 680 -14.35 11.49 -18.81
N VAL A 681 -15.12 12.56 -18.82
CA VAL A 681 -15.75 13.18 -20.00
C VAL A 681 -15.36 14.66 -20.04
N LEU A 682 -15.39 15.31 -21.21
CA LEU A 682 -15.15 16.75 -21.25
C LEU A 682 -16.28 17.48 -20.52
N THR A 683 -15.94 18.45 -19.68
CA THR A 683 -16.94 19.25 -18.95
C THR A 683 -17.84 20.02 -19.91
N SER A 684 -17.35 20.35 -21.10
CA SER A 684 -18.13 20.99 -22.17
C SER A 684 -19.08 20.04 -22.92
N GLU A 685 -19.03 18.73 -22.64
CA GLU A 685 -19.87 17.70 -23.27
C GLU A 685 -20.98 17.19 -22.33
N ILE A 686 -21.17 17.84 -21.18
CA ILE A 686 -22.23 17.50 -20.21
C ILE A 686 -22.95 18.76 -19.72
N LYS A 687 -24.23 18.62 -19.40
CA LYS A 687 -25.10 19.70 -18.92
C LYS A 687 -25.78 19.30 -17.61
N LEU A 688 -25.65 20.14 -16.59
CA LEU A 688 -26.26 19.93 -15.28
C LEU A 688 -27.79 19.95 -15.38
N THR A 689 -28.44 19.00 -14.71
CA THR A 689 -29.90 19.00 -14.56
C THR A 689 -30.27 19.63 -13.22
N GLY A 690 -30.75 20.87 -13.26
CA GLY A 690 -31.32 21.56 -12.10
C GLY A 690 -32.81 21.27 -11.95
N SER A 691 -33.28 21.33 -10.70
CA SER A 691 -34.67 21.16 -10.27
C SER A 691 -35.68 21.97 -11.10
N GLU A 692 -36.44 21.30 -11.96
CA GLU A 692 -37.87 21.52 -12.18
C GLU A 692 -38.41 20.33 -12.99
N GLY A 693 -39.56 19.81 -12.57
CA GLY A 693 -40.01 18.46 -12.90
C GLY A 693 -40.34 18.24 -14.38
N GLU A 694 -39.94 17.07 -14.88
CA GLU A 694 -40.61 16.34 -15.96
C GLU A 694 -40.27 14.85 -15.82
N GLU A 695 -41.29 13.99 -15.74
CA GLU A 695 -41.14 12.53 -15.67
C GLU A 695 -40.60 11.94 -17.00
N PRO A 696 -39.86 10.83 -16.97
CA PRO A 696 -39.20 10.30 -18.15
C PRO A 696 -40.19 9.68 -19.15
N ILE A 697 -40.15 10.17 -20.38
CA ILE A 697 -40.74 9.52 -21.55
C ILE A 697 -39.75 8.47 -22.08
N TYR A 698 -40.22 7.23 -22.22
CA TYR A 698 -39.48 6.12 -22.84
C TYR A 698 -39.56 6.23 -24.37
N THR A 699 -38.44 6.10 -25.11
CA THR A 699 -38.26 5.48 -26.46
C THR A 699 -36.97 5.96 -27.18
N PRO A 700 -36.44 5.25 -28.20
CA PRO A 700 -35.77 3.94 -28.21
C PRO A 700 -34.24 4.05 -28.50
N GLU A 701 -33.49 2.95 -28.39
CA GLU A 701 -32.05 2.87 -28.71
C GLU A 701 -31.69 3.40 -30.12
N PRO A 702 -30.62 4.22 -30.30
CA PRO A 702 -30.08 4.52 -31.61
C PRO A 702 -29.11 3.43 -32.10
N THR A 703 -29.34 2.95 -33.31
CA THR A 703 -28.51 1.99 -34.04
C THR A 703 -27.16 2.60 -34.47
N LEU A 704 -26.04 1.96 -34.12
CA LEU A 704 -24.69 2.33 -34.57
C LEU A 704 -24.60 2.41 -36.12
N PRO A 705 -23.80 3.34 -36.69
CA PRO A 705 -23.57 3.39 -38.12
C PRO A 705 -22.94 2.07 -38.62
N SER A 706 -23.57 1.43 -39.59
CA SER A 706 -23.11 0.15 -40.13
C SER A 706 -22.46 0.32 -41.51
N ALA A 707 -21.43 -0.47 -41.80
CA ALA A 707 -20.83 -0.59 -43.12
C ALA A 707 -20.92 -2.03 -43.62
N GLN A 708 -21.03 -2.23 -44.93
CA GLN A 708 -21.01 -3.56 -45.53
C GLN A 708 -19.61 -3.88 -46.06
N VAL A 709 -19.10 -5.07 -45.73
CA VAL A 709 -17.84 -5.59 -46.26
C VAL A 709 -17.99 -5.94 -47.74
N ARG A 710 -17.10 -5.43 -48.59
CA ARG A 710 -17.01 -5.75 -50.03
C ARG A 710 -15.57 -6.12 -50.41
N THR A 711 -15.30 -7.41 -50.52
CA THR A 711 -14.04 -7.96 -51.04
C THR A 711 -14.26 -8.50 -52.47
N VAL A 712 -13.19 -8.53 -53.29
CA VAL A 712 -13.24 -9.08 -54.66
C VAL A 712 -13.43 -10.60 -54.64
N SER A 713 -12.87 -11.27 -53.62
CA SER A 713 -13.14 -12.67 -53.24
C SER A 713 -12.64 -12.92 -51.80
N GLY A 714 -13.21 -13.91 -51.10
CA GLY A 714 -12.79 -14.27 -49.73
C GLY A 714 -13.29 -13.36 -48.61
N SER A 715 -12.76 -13.53 -47.40
CA SER A 715 -13.13 -12.77 -46.19
C SER A 715 -12.14 -11.63 -45.87
N LEU A 716 -12.60 -10.61 -45.14
CA LEU A 716 -11.81 -9.46 -44.70
C LEU A 716 -11.21 -9.71 -43.31
N ASN A 717 -9.91 -9.49 -43.14
CA ASN A 717 -9.25 -9.71 -41.85
C ASN A 717 -9.54 -8.58 -40.85
N LEU A 718 -10.11 -8.93 -39.70
CA LEU A 718 -10.21 -8.06 -38.51
C LEU A 718 -8.92 -8.19 -37.71
N ARG A 719 -8.21 -7.08 -37.49
CA ARG A 719 -6.88 -7.08 -36.87
C ARG A 719 -6.85 -6.35 -35.54
N VAL A 720 -5.89 -6.73 -34.69
CA VAL A 720 -5.69 -6.07 -33.39
C VAL A 720 -5.15 -4.63 -33.51
N SER A 721 -4.57 -4.25 -34.66
CA SER A 721 -4.00 -2.92 -34.90
C SER A 721 -4.03 -2.53 -36.40
N PRO A 722 -4.03 -1.23 -36.76
CA PRO A 722 -4.26 -0.75 -38.13
C PRO A 722 -3.00 -0.80 -39.00
N TRP A 723 -2.46 -2.00 -39.24
CA TRP A 723 -1.38 -2.22 -40.21
C TRP A 723 -1.38 -3.68 -40.73
N LEU A 724 -0.81 -3.91 -41.92
CA LEU A 724 -0.98 -5.15 -42.69
C LEU A 724 -0.40 -6.43 -42.04
N GLY A 725 0.56 -6.32 -41.13
CA GLY A 725 1.16 -7.47 -40.42
C GLY A 725 0.64 -7.67 -38.99
N ALA A 726 -0.35 -6.88 -38.55
CA ALA A 726 -0.96 -7.06 -37.23
C ALA A 726 -1.67 -8.41 -37.12
N GLN A 727 -1.66 -9.03 -35.93
CA GLN A 727 -2.36 -10.28 -35.67
C GLN A 727 -3.83 -10.19 -36.09
N VAL A 728 -4.29 -11.20 -36.83
CA VAL A 728 -5.69 -11.34 -37.27
C VAL A 728 -6.49 -11.95 -36.12
N LEU A 729 -7.49 -11.22 -35.65
CA LEU A 729 -8.40 -11.63 -34.57
C LEU A 729 -9.48 -12.59 -35.07
N THR A 730 -9.96 -12.36 -36.29
CA THR A 730 -10.91 -13.21 -37.03
C THR A 730 -11.01 -12.71 -38.49
N THR A 731 -11.77 -13.41 -39.32
CA THR A 731 -12.10 -12.95 -40.69
C THR A 731 -13.60 -12.72 -40.82
N ILE A 732 -13.97 -11.70 -41.59
CA ILE A 732 -15.35 -11.23 -41.79
C ILE A 732 -15.78 -11.62 -43.20
N PRO A 733 -16.84 -12.42 -43.39
CA PRO A 733 -17.29 -12.81 -44.72
C PRO A 733 -17.68 -11.62 -45.60
N ASN A 734 -17.54 -11.77 -46.91
CA ASN A 734 -18.01 -10.77 -47.88
C ASN A 734 -19.52 -10.52 -47.73
N HIS A 735 -19.98 -9.29 -47.97
CA HIS A 735 -21.35 -8.80 -47.78
C HIS A 735 -21.87 -8.73 -46.33
N THR A 736 -21.03 -9.05 -45.34
CA THR A 736 -21.39 -8.93 -43.93
C THR A 736 -21.49 -7.46 -43.52
N THR A 737 -22.58 -7.11 -42.84
CA THR A 737 -22.78 -5.79 -42.23
C THR A 737 -22.08 -5.76 -40.88
N ILE A 738 -21.22 -4.76 -40.67
CA ILE A 738 -20.44 -4.59 -39.45
C ILE A 738 -20.72 -3.22 -38.81
N SER A 739 -20.69 -3.17 -37.49
CA SER A 739 -20.85 -1.92 -36.74
C SER A 739 -19.55 -1.11 -36.82
N VAL A 740 -19.65 0.13 -37.27
CA VAL A 740 -18.51 1.04 -37.40
C VAL A 740 -18.38 1.82 -36.10
N LEU A 741 -17.25 1.63 -35.42
CA LEU A 741 -16.92 2.33 -34.18
C LEU A 741 -16.18 3.64 -34.47
N VAL A 742 -15.18 3.58 -35.37
CA VAL A 742 -14.41 4.75 -35.83
C VAL A 742 -14.07 4.59 -37.30
N ARG A 743 -14.58 5.48 -38.16
CA ARG A 743 -14.21 5.51 -39.58
C ARG A 743 -12.86 6.19 -39.75
N GLY A 744 -11.90 5.50 -40.36
CA GLY A 744 -10.61 6.08 -40.75
C GLY A 744 -10.39 5.96 -42.25
N ASP A 745 -9.46 6.74 -42.79
CA ASP A 745 -9.25 6.83 -44.24
C ASP A 745 -8.66 5.53 -44.83
N GLU A 746 -7.66 4.92 -44.16
CA GLU A 746 -7.08 3.63 -44.55
C GLU A 746 -7.61 2.46 -43.73
N TRP A 747 -7.80 2.65 -42.42
CA TRP A 747 -8.29 1.63 -41.51
C TRP A 747 -9.50 2.13 -40.73
N THR A 748 -10.55 1.31 -40.69
CA THR A 748 -11.78 1.56 -39.93
C THR A 748 -11.82 0.63 -38.74
N GLN A 749 -12.09 1.17 -37.55
CA GLN A 749 -12.32 0.40 -36.34
C GLN A 749 -13.78 -0.06 -36.30
N THR A 750 -13.98 -1.35 -36.04
CA THR A 750 -15.28 -2.03 -36.17
C THR A 750 -15.42 -3.09 -35.08
N GLN A 751 -16.66 -3.43 -34.76
CA GLN A 751 -16.99 -4.60 -33.96
C GLN A 751 -17.60 -5.69 -34.84
N TYR A 752 -17.09 -6.91 -34.72
CA TYR A 752 -17.66 -8.08 -35.36
C TYR A 752 -17.52 -9.31 -34.45
N ALA A 753 -18.64 -10.02 -34.25
CA ALA A 753 -18.72 -11.21 -33.38
C ALA A 753 -18.13 -10.99 -31.97
N GLY A 754 -18.49 -9.88 -31.32
CA GLY A 754 -18.00 -9.52 -29.98
C GLY A 754 -16.54 -9.04 -29.92
N LYS A 755 -15.79 -9.08 -31.03
CA LYS A 755 -14.40 -8.64 -31.09
C LYS A 755 -14.29 -7.24 -31.69
N VAL A 756 -13.49 -6.39 -31.06
CA VAL A 756 -13.16 -5.04 -31.55
C VAL A 756 -11.79 -5.07 -32.22
N GLY A 757 -11.71 -4.53 -33.44
CA GLY A 757 -10.45 -4.48 -34.19
C GLY A 757 -10.53 -3.54 -35.38
N TYR A 758 -9.50 -3.58 -36.22
CA TYR A 758 -9.33 -2.72 -37.39
C TYR A 758 -9.46 -3.54 -38.68
N VAL A 759 -10.20 -3.00 -39.65
CA VAL A 759 -10.29 -3.53 -41.02
C VAL A 759 -9.90 -2.44 -42.02
N MET A 760 -9.49 -2.82 -43.23
CA MET A 760 -9.16 -1.87 -44.28
C MET A 760 -10.41 -1.16 -44.80
N SER A 761 -10.43 0.17 -44.75
CA SER A 761 -11.57 1.02 -45.14
C SER A 761 -11.93 0.88 -46.62
N SER A 762 -10.96 0.54 -47.47
CA SER A 762 -11.17 0.32 -48.91
C SER A 762 -12.10 -0.86 -49.23
N PHE A 763 -12.35 -1.75 -48.27
CA PHE A 763 -13.27 -2.89 -48.42
C PHE A 763 -14.60 -2.66 -47.70
N LEU A 764 -14.92 -1.42 -47.31
CA LEU A 764 -16.17 -1.06 -46.64
C LEU A 764 -17.01 -0.12 -47.50
N GLN A 765 -18.32 -0.40 -47.56
CA GLN A 765 -19.32 0.52 -48.09
C GLN A 765 -20.18 1.07 -46.95
N PHE A 766 -20.17 2.40 -46.77
CA PHE A 766 -20.90 3.10 -45.71
C PHE A 766 -22.26 3.61 -46.21
N SER A 767 -23.30 3.49 -45.39
CA SER A 767 -24.66 3.97 -45.68
C SER A 767 -24.80 5.46 -45.31
N SER A 768 -25.37 6.31 -46.18
CA SER A 768 -25.55 7.76 -45.96
C SER A 768 -26.89 8.11 -45.30
N SER A 769 -26.92 9.14 -44.44
CA SER A 769 -28.05 9.62 -43.61
C SER A 769 -29.17 10.37 -44.38
N ALA A 770 -30.39 10.41 -43.82
CA ALA A 770 -31.55 11.15 -44.35
C ALA A 770 -32.13 12.19 -43.34
N SER A 771 -32.70 13.26 -43.89
CA SER A 771 -33.18 14.55 -43.31
C SER A 771 -34.69 14.54 -42.93
N PRO A 772 -35.26 15.52 -42.17
CA PRO A 772 -36.57 15.41 -41.48
C PRO A 772 -37.75 16.16 -42.14
N ALA A 773 -39.01 15.76 -41.85
CA ALA A 773 -40.28 16.54 -41.89
C ALA A 773 -41.51 15.66 -41.47
N PRO A 774 -42.73 16.20 -41.21
CA PRO A 774 -43.19 17.13 -40.17
C PRO A 774 -44.37 16.56 -39.28
N SER A 775 -44.87 17.39 -38.35
CA SER A 775 -45.83 17.15 -37.25
C SER A 775 -47.31 16.90 -37.60
N ALA A 776 -48.06 16.17 -36.75
CA ALA A 776 -49.53 16.23 -36.59
C ALA A 776 -50.01 15.78 -35.18
N SER A 777 -51.08 16.42 -34.66
CA SER A 777 -51.66 16.35 -33.28
C SER A 777 -52.83 15.33 -33.11
N PRO A 778 -53.71 15.36 -32.05
CA PRO A 778 -53.80 14.35 -30.97
C PRO A 778 -55.19 13.63 -30.82
N CYS A 779 -55.41 12.87 -29.71
CA CYS A 779 -56.65 12.22 -29.16
C CYS A 779 -56.87 10.73 -29.56
N VAL A 780 -57.34 9.76 -28.74
CA VAL A 780 -58.15 9.68 -27.49
C VAL A 780 -57.86 8.32 -26.75
N LEU A 781 -58.06 8.25 -25.42
CA LEU A 781 -58.09 7.06 -24.55
C LEU A 781 -59.53 6.47 -24.43
N PRO A 782 -59.74 5.17 -24.14
CA PRO A 782 -60.30 4.78 -22.81
C PRO A 782 -59.76 3.43 -22.25
N THR A 783 -59.27 3.29 -21.00
CA THR A 783 -59.91 3.15 -19.64
C THR A 783 -60.13 1.69 -19.14
N ALA A 784 -59.30 1.28 -18.15
CA ALA A 784 -59.50 0.47 -16.91
C ALA A 784 -60.07 -0.99 -16.96
N PRO A 785 -60.16 -1.79 -15.84
CA PRO A 785 -59.63 -1.75 -14.43
C PRO A 785 -59.07 -3.14 -13.96
N PRO A 786 -59.00 -3.52 -12.66
CA PRO A 786 -58.39 -2.91 -11.47
C PRO A 786 -57.33 -3.82 -10.78
N THR A 787 -56.55 -3.20 -9.91
CA THR A 787 -55.73 -3.81 -8.85
C THR A 787 -56.60 -4.39 -7.72
N PRO A 788 -56.10 -5.39 -6.95
CA PRO A 788 -56.35 -5.43 -5.51
C PRO A 788 -55.05 -5.26 -4.70
N ALA A 789 -55.22 -4.56 -3.57
CA ALA A 789 -54.23 -4.10 -2.61
C ALA A 789 -53.84 -5.21 -1.58
N PRO A 790 -52.92 -4.93 -0.62
CA PRO A 790 -51.95 -5.88 -0.08
C PRO A 790 -52.46 -6.73 1.09
N THR A 791 -51.75 -7.81 1.40
CA THR A 791 -51.84 -8.46 2.72
C THR A 791 -50.47 -8.94 3.18
N SER A 792 -50.15 -8.60 4.42
CA SER A 792 -48.96 -8.98 5.19
C SER A 792 -48.94 -10.47 5.54
N GLY A 793 -47.78 -11.11 5.42
CA GLY A 793 -47.52 -12.47 5.90
C GLY A 793 -46.02 -12.75 6.04
N THR A 794 -45.62 -13.15 7.23
CA THR A 794 -44.26 -13.50 7.67
C THR A 794 -43.80 -14.87 7.13
N GLY A 795 -42.55 -14.94 6.65
CA GLY A 795 -41.75 -16.17 6.57
C GLY A 795 -41.69 -16.90 5.21
N GLU A 796 -40.45 -17.26 4.83
CA GLU A 796 -40.04 -18.47 4.07
C GLU A 796 -39.51 -18.32 2.61
N GLN A 797 -38.20 -18.58 2.50
CA GLN A 797 -37.33 -19.15 1.44
C GLN A 797 -37.56 -18.89 -0.08
N ASP A 798 -36.41 -18.58 -0.72
CA ASP A 798 -36.12 -18.49 -2.17
C ASP A 798 -36.54 -19.77 -2.95
N PRO A 799 -37.48 -19.69 -3.91
CA PRO A 799 -37.98 -20.85 -4.64
C PRO A 799 -37.05 -21.46 -5.71
N ASN A 800 -35.82 -20.98 -5.92
CA ASN A 800 -34.93 -21.52 -6.97
C ASN A 800 -33.53 -21.95 -6.53
N ALA A 801 -33.21 -21.92 -5.24
CA ALA A 801 -31.91 -22.35 -4.72
C ALA A 801 -31.92 -23.81 -4.21
N MET A 802 -32.14 -24.79 -5.09
CA MET A 802 -31.87 -26.20 -4.72
C MET A 802 -30.35 -26.41 -4.74
N ARG A 803 -29.73 -26.57 -3.56
CA ARG A 803 -28.32 -26.97 -3.43
C ARG A 803 -28.22 -28.50 -3.39
N ASP A 804 -27.35 -29.07 -4.23
CA ASP A 804 -26.95 -30.47 -4.08
C ASP A 804 -26.06 -30.59 -2.82
N PRO A 805 -26.48 -31.31 -1.77
CA PRO A 805 -25.74 -31.41 -0.51
C PRO A 805 -24.44 -32.21 -0.66
N THR A 806 -24.20 -32.84 -1.82
CA THR A 806 -22.98 -33.59 -2.12
C THR A 806 -21.89 -32.73 -2.76
N LEU A 807 -22.16 -31.46 -3.05
CA LEU A 807 -21.18 -30.52 -3.60
C LEU A 807 -20.02 -30.31 -2.62
N THR A 808 -18.83 -30.68 -3.08
CA THR A 808 -17.57 -30.45 -2.39
C THR A 808 -16.73 -29.45 -3.19
N GLN A 809 -16.20 -28.43 -2.53
CA GLN A 809 -15.33 -27.45 -3.17
C GLN A 809 -13.99 -28.08 -3.54
N LEU A 810 -13.52 -27.80 -4.76
CA LEU A 810 -12.21 -28.24 -5.22
C LEU A 810 -11.14 -27.22 -4.79
N ASP A 811 -9.98 -27.70 -4.37
CA ASP A 811 -8.84 -26.86 -3.98
C ASP A 811 -8.34 -25.99 -5.15
N GLU A 812 -8.45 -26.51 -6.39
CA GLU A 812 -8.22 -25.77 -7.63
C GLU A 812 -9.28 -26.12 -8.70
N PRO A 813 -9.73 -25.15 -9.53
CA PRO A 813 -10.71 -25.43 -10.59
C PRO A 813 -10.16 -26.37 -11.67
N ILE A 814 -10.93 -27.39 -12.06
CA ILE A 814 -10.52 -28.38 -13.07
C ILE A 814 -11.12 -28.01 -14.44
N LYS A 815 -10.30 -28.03 -15.49
CA LYS A 815 -10.75 -27.84 -16.88
C LYS A 815 -11.29 -29.16 -17.43
N LEU A 816 -12.52 -29.14 -17.92
CA LEU A 816 -13.21 -30.32 -18.44
C LEU A 816 -13.88 -30.03 -19.79
N THR A 817 -14.13 -31.10 -20.53
CA THR A 817 -15.01 -31.13 -21.71
C THR A 817 -16.14 -32.14 -21.47
N LEU A 818 -17.16 -32.14 -22.33
CA LEU A 818 -18.26 -33.09 -22.22
C LEU A 818 -17.78 -34.53 -22.51
N ALA A 819 -18.36 -35.51 -21.81
CA ALA A 819 -18.08 -36.94 -21.97
C ALA A 819 -18.41 -37.47 -23.37
N ALA A 820 -17.68 -38.51 -23.80
CA ALA A 820 -17.90 -39.14 -25.09
C ALA A 820 -19.31 -39.77 -25.17
N GLY A 821 -20.21 -39.13 -25.93
CA GLY A 821 -21.61 -39.56 -26.08
C GLY A 821 -22.64 -38.43 -25.98
N TYR A 822 -22.22 -37.23 -25.56
CA TYR A 822 -23.10 -36.05 -25.44
C TYR A 822 -22.63 -34.91 -26.35
N ASP A 823 -23.58 -34.31 -27.08
CA ASP A 823 -23.31 -33.20 -28.00
C ASP A 823 -23.50 -31.81 -27.34
N SER A 824 -24.34 -31.74 -26.30
CA SER A 824 -24.60 -30.52 -25.54
C SER A 824 -24.87 -30.77 -24.05
N LEU A 825 -24.66 -29.72 -23.24
CA LEU A 825 -24.85 -29.70 -21.79
C LEU A 825 -25.51 -28.39 -21.34
N ASN A 826 -26.60 -28.51 -20.58
CA ASN A 826 -27.32 -27.36 -20.05
C ASN A 826 -26.69 -26.83 -18.75
N LEU A 827 -26.27 -25.56 -18.77
CA LEU A 827 -25.84 -24.80 -17.59
C LEU A 827 -27.04 -24.10 -16.96
N ARG A 828 -27.25 -24.25 -15.66
CA ARG A 828 -28.44 -23.77 -14.96
C ARG A 828 -28.12 -22.94 -13.74
N MET A 829 -29.08 -22.13 -13.30
CA MET A 829 -28.92 -21.23 -12.14
C MET A 829 -28.89 -21.98 -10.79
N GLY A 830 -29.40 -23.21 -10.72
CA GLY A 830 -29.39 -24.07 -9.53
C GLY A 830 -29.35 -25.56 -9.88
N CYS A 831 -29.16 -26.44 -8.89
CA CYS A 831 -29.03 -27.90 -9.07
C CYS A 831 -30.38 -28.59 -9.36
N SER A 832 -31.07 -28.17 -10.40
CA SER A 832 -32.34 -28.75 -10.82
C SER A 832 -32.55 -28.61 -12.33
N THR A 833 -33.10 -29.64 -12.98
CA THR A 833 -33.46 -29.58 -14.41
C THR A 833 -34.60 -28.60 -14.70
N LYS A 834 -35.33 -28.16 -13.67
CA LYS A 834 -36.36 -27.11 -13.75
C LYS A 834 -35.82 -25.69 -13.50
N SER A 835 -34.55 -25.56 -13.10
CA SER A 835 -33.92 -24.25 -12.87
C SER A 835 -33.65 -23.53 -14.19
N THR A 836 -33.65 -22.19 -14.14
CA THR A 836 -33.40 -21.30 -15.28
C THR A 836 -32.18 -21.75 -16.07
N LEU A 837 -32.38 -21.99 -17.36
CA LEU A 837 -31.30 -22.30 -18.29
C LEU A 837 -30.48 -21.03 -18.53
N LEU A 838 -29.20 -21.07 -18.21
CA LEU A 838 -28.26 -19.96 -18.39
C LEU A 838 -27.58 -20.05 -19.75
N ALA A 839 -27.16 -21.25 -20.15
CA ALA A 839 -26.52 -21.52 -21.44
C ALA A 839 -26.62 -23.00 -21.81
N GLU A 840 -26.51 -23.31 -23.11
CA GLU A 840 -26.31 -24.68 -23.62
C GLU A 840 -24.89 -24.79 -24.20
N ILE A 841 -24.08 -25.66 -23.61
CA ILE A 841 -22.64 -25.80 -23.87
C ILE A 841 -22.43 -26.95 -24.86
N SER A 842 -21.85 -26.70 -26.03
CA SER A 842 -21.53 -27.74 -27.01
C SER A 842 -20.25 -28.51 -26.66
N ARG A 843 -20.14 -29.76 -27.12
CA ARG A 843 -19.07 -30.73 -26.79
C ARG A 843 -17.61 -30.23 -26.87
N HIS A 844 -17.29 -29.31 -27.78
CA HIS A 844 -15.93 -28.82 -28.00
C HIS A 844 -15.53 -27.65 -27.08
N ASN A 845 -16.43 -27.20 -26.22
CA ASN A 845 -16.19 -26.08 -25.32
C ASN A 845 -15.60 -26.55 -23.99
N ILE A 846 -14.67 -25.74 -23.46
CA ILE A 846 -14.01 -25.99 -22.18
C ILE A 846 -14.77 -25.26 -21.08
N LEU A 847 -15.05 -25.97 -20.00
CA LEU A 847 -15.66 -25.43 -18.78
C LEU A 847 -14.75 -25.66 -17.57
N MET A 848 -14.82 -24.77 -16.57
CA MET A 848 -14.03 -24.88 -15.34
C MET A 848 -14.91 -25.31 -14.18
N MET A 849 -14.71 -26.52 -13.67
CA MET A 849 -15.41 -27.04 -12.50
C MET A 849 -14.80 -26.49 -11.22
N THR A 850 -15.64 -25.92 -10.36
CA THR A 850 -15.24 -25.28 -9.08
C THR A 850 -15.74 -26.06 -7.86
N MET A 851 -16.82 -26.83 -8.01
CA MET A 851 -17.32 -27.77 -7.01
C MET A 851 -17.77 -29.05 -7.69
N TYR A 852 -17.43 -30.20 -7.10
CA TYR A 852 -17.81 -31.52 -7.58
C TYR A 852 -18.88 -32.13 -6.67
N GLY A 853 -19.97 -32.63 -7.25
CA GLY A 853 -21.02 -33.35 -6.54
C GLY A 853 -21.42 -34.62 -7.29
N LYS A 854 -22.17 -35.50 -6.62
CA LYS A 854 -22.55 -36.81 -7.17
C LYS A 854 -23.48 -36.69 -8.38
N GLU A 855 -24.43 -35.75 -8.35
CA GLU A 855 -25.38 -35.52 -9.44
C GLU A 855 -25.15 -34.20 -10.16
N TRP A 856 -24.75 -33.16 -9.42
CA TRP A 856 -24.48 -31.83 -9.96
C TRP A 856 -23.07 -31.35 -9.65
N CYS A 857 -22.51 -30.57 -10.56
CA CYS A 857 -21.27 -29.83 -10.38
C CYS A 857 -21.51 -28.33 -10.57
N ALA A 858 -20.72 -27.50 -9.90
CA ALA A 858 -20.67 -26.06 -10.15
C ALA A 858 -19.53 -25.75 -11.12
N VAL A 859 -19.84 -25.06 -12.20
CA VAL A 859 -18.91 -24.79 -13.29
C VAL A 859 -18.98 -23.32 -13.74
N ILE A 860 -17.89 -22.83 -14.32
CA ILE A 860 -17.79 -21.53 -14.96
C ILE A 860 -17.59 -21.76 -16.45
N TYR A 861 -18.46 -21.17 -17.27
CA TYR A 861 -18.39 -21.18 -18.72
C TYR A 861 -18.50 -19.75 -19.25
N GLU A 862 -17.52 -19.28 -20.01
CA GLU A 862 -17.44 -17.91 -20.57
C GLU A 862 -17.67 -16.77 -19.55
N GLY A 863 -17.24 -16.98 -18.30
CA GLY A 863 -17.38 -16.01 -17.20
C GLY A 863 -18.72 -16.09 -16.45
N GLN A 864 -19.65 -16.95 -16.89
CA GLN A 864 -20.92 -17.20 -16.21
C GLN A 864 -20.82 -18.45 -15.32
N ALA A 865 -21.13 -18.28 -14.03
CA ALA A 865 -21.18 -19.38 -13.07
C ALA A 865 -22.57 -20.04 -13.07
N GLY A 866 -22.61 -21.38 -13.03
CA GLY A 866 -23.84 -22.14 -12.94
C GLY A 866 -23.62 -23.60 -12.59
N TYR A 867 -24.69 -24.38 -12.60
CA TYR A 867 -24.70 -25.80 -12.25
C TYR A 867 -25.04 -26.64 -13.47
N CYS A 868 -24.33 -27.76 -13.63
CA CYS A 868 -24.59 -28.74 -14.67
C CYS A 868 -24.54 -30.15 -14.09
N LYS A 869 -25.10 -31.14 -14.78
CA LYS A 869 -25.11 -32.52 -14.31
C LYS A 869 -23.73 -33.17 -14.46
N THR A 870 -23.27 -33.84 -13.41
CA THR A 870 -21.94 -34.49 -13.33
C THR A 870 -21.75 -35.55 -14.42
N GLU A 871 -22.81 -36.30 -14.77
CA GLU A 871 -22.77 -37.39 -15.75
C GLU A 871 -22.39 -36.98 -17.18
N TYR A 872 -22.47 -35.68 -17.52
CA TYR A 872 -22.15 -35.15 -18.84
C TYR A 872 -20.68 -34.79 -18.99
N LEU A 873 -19.88 -34.90 -17.92
CA LEU A 873 -18.48 -34.47 -17.88
C LEU A 873 -17.56 -35.69 -17.89
N ASP A 874 -16.46 -35.60 -18.64
CA ASP A 874 -15.41 -36.64 -18.63
C ASP A 874 -14.47 -36.42 -17.44
N ILE A 875 -14.73 -37.10 -16.33
CA ILE A 875 -14.02 -36.90 -15.05
C ILE A 875 -12.91 -37.95 -14.84
N ASP A 876 -12.85 -38.99 -15.68
CA ASP A 876 -11.94 -40.13 -15.52
C ASP A 876 -10.47 -39.83 -15.89
N VAL A 877 -10.11 -38.57 -16.14
CA VAL A 877 -8.72 -38.14 -16.38
C VAL A 877 -7.97 -37.82 -15.07
N TYR A 878 -8.65 -37.75 -13.92
CA TYR A 878 -8.05 -37.31 -12.65
C TYR A 878 -8.43 -38.16 -11.42
N ARG A 879 -8.62 -39.49 -11.58
CA ARG A 879 -8.68 -40.44 -10.47
C ARG A 879 -7.35 -41.16 -10.23
#